data_AF-A0A813KV09-F1
#
_entry.id   AF-A0A813KV09-F1
#
_cell.length_a   1.000
_cell.length_b   1.000
_cell.length_c   1.000
_cell.angle_alpha   90.00
_cell.angle_beta   90.00
_cell.angle_gamma   90.00
#
_symmetry.space_group_name_H-M   'P 1'
#
loop_
_entity.id
_entity.type
_entity.pdbx_description
1 polymer ?
#
loop_
_entity_poly.entity_id
_entity_poly.type
_entity_poly.pdbx_seq_one_letter_code
_entity_poly.pdbx_strand_id
1 'polypeptide(L)'
;MSWCPRSAVFDQPDEAGLTLFKSEMAPVMAKLAVFCRSDGRASQYGCMVGTTSWQNPPPGRQVEWYGKYNDAIAESTAAIGSETLRLIDFWNLGLSIPEEQMGGHSSPVLNIWLWQVMLGGMCPSSQAAEGTLAKFEGSMCFAAGASESKCPEYTRDCPNTFRCEVWECANSKPCKFLAEAGQLLEEDLDGQCDDQVAYTFSAVVEAKERPCSRLWCEDSLEYLPMVLAIAAALTIFICMYIAQKVQNRRRGLEADSKDKVLPKVPGVVPEADCQEERPRIPVNLSSRSKDLRQDYESEPGSAPVSPRTPLRSAVASVVIDMTDGSLENTQAIVDDKPVMAVPVADAGAMPLADAANPPAKAAEATSKIGPKTAAAIGTARSACCGPQKAAGDKFPLGMARFCASMHVVVGHIYAKGATAPISAFGFGFTWVPWFFMLSGFVLSAAHLRRPKEETVLGYVMRRSVSIYPLYAASLLPAFAIAFSQDQVPSAAVLVAQSFLAQAWVPQWTEHSLQSHCWFLSCMVVYWFCFKPLSKAVGWLSFRGVVLWMAFLFFLPWLTVIVPELTGDGATWYQVHGWGQDDTWQDLTVITLKFNPICYAHIFILGMLLAKLRLLLDKKVAASKIERWASLVLEFVMPLGYLGLLLVFCVPDLRPWGYKLSARLSVLLPFQAMVLLGLAGLPSLPLPFLASMMAKLDFLQDYSYALYVFQFICYSVWPVSGQVNLFFFIVFVMATAIVMVYTVQRPIQAWWGRHEKGRLAVPFVLAAILVGFSFVPQPSVAIQLADLPALRRLGPEMVDLRMPCSSVEAGGASLINPALFFQGDKVVLVARRHSLEISRRVGDFNGSAATILDETWHSQIMLGSAAVDLEAFDRWPMTGVAPFQVELKEWAGLRTPSGKLWADLCVKETWVAENNTLVRHIVTGPEDAKVVGGVNGSVTVSFNSLPPKGARGCAAGTEVSQMYIAGVTALNPNGVAVGHRLECGLTDVAEKNWIPFTHDGRLHFVYSPLPHVVVAAQPDGTCERMHSTSFQPLQKLLRENPSLEVRGSGQAMLINDTQATPQLPRAHYLALLHIFNKRTSTYSHFAYRFSPEPPFSILQVSEELPLLAAPPSDRFGSSFAFASGLALSPSGKTVVVSYGAGDRESRALVLSLRRLDEMPISCKKSQDWNIGCCLSFSSQFQVSPKQGGRSEPPLTLVWPPQWGSLL
;
A
#
# COMPACT_ATOMS: atom_id res chain seq x y z
N MET A 1 15.14 4.48 8.50
CA MET A 1 16.30 4.68 7.61
C MET A 1 15.88 4.33 6.20
N SER A 2 15.79 5.29 5.27
CA SER A 2 15.67 4.97 3.85
C SER A 2 17.03 4.48 3.39
N TRP A 3 17.21 3.16 3.28
CA TRP A 3 18.29 2.62 2.47
C TRP A 3 18.13 3.24 1.08
N CYS A 4 19.08 4.07 0.65
CA CYS A 4 19.22 4.47 -0.75
C CYS A 4 20.21 3.47 -1.35
N PRO A 5 19.77 2.29 -1.81
CA PRO A 5 20.66 1.39 -2.50
C PRO A 5 21.16 2.13 -3.73
N ARG A 6 22.47 2.37 -3.81
CA ARG A 6 23.08 2.89 -5.04
C ARG A 6 23.18 1.74 -6.03
N SER A 7 22.03 1.38 -6.62
CA SER A 7 21.94 0.27 -7.57
C SER A 7 22.95 0.46 -8.72
N ALA A 8 23.23 1.69 -9.15
CA ALA A 8 24.28 1.98 -10.13
C ALA A 8 25.70 1.49 -9.76
N VAL A 9 26.03 1.35 -8.47
CA VAL A 9 27.29 0.75 -7.99
C VAL A 9 27.08 -0.74 -7.71
N PHE A 10 25.92 -1.10 -7.16
CA PHE A 10 25.60 -2.47 -6.74
C PHE A 10 25.21 -3.44 -7.87
N ASP A 11 24.77 -2.93 -9.02
CA ASP A 11 24.33 -3.68 -10.20
C ASP A 11 25.50 -3.90 -11.18
N GLN A 12 26.66 -3.27 -10.93
CA GLN A 12 27.87 -3.44 -11.73
C GLN A 12 28.66 -4.67 -11.26
N PRO A 13 29.40 -5.35 -12.16
CA PRO A 13 30.40 -6.33 -11.75
C PRO A 13 31.34 -5.72 -10.71
N ASP A 14 31.76 -6.50 -9.71
CA ASP A 14 32.37 -5.98 -8.48
C ASP A 14 33.55 -4.99 -8.70
N GLU A 15 34.46 -5.28 -9.64
CA GLU A 15 35.58 -4.39 -9.99
C GLU A 15 35.14 -3.10 -10.72
N ALA A 16 34.09 -3.18 -11.55
CA ALA A 16 33.50 -2.02 -12.21
C ALA A 16 32.76 -1.13 -11.20
N GLY A 17 32.07 -1.74 -10.23
CA GLY A 17 31.45 -1.04 -9.10
C GLY A 17 32.49 -0.31 -8.24
N LEU A 18 33.59 -0.97 -7.89
CA LEU A 18 34.70 -0.36 -7.15
C LEU A 18 35.35 0.80 -7.92
N THR A 19 35.58 0.62 -9.23
CA THR A 19 36.13 1.67 -10.11
C THR A 19 35.20 2.88 -10.16
N LEU A 20 33.89 2.67 -10.34
CA LEU A 20 32.89 3.72 -10.33
C LEU A 20 32.88 4.44 -8.98
N PHE A 21 32.87 3.70 -7.87
CA PHE A 21 32.91 4.26 -6.53
C PHE A 21 34.16 5.14 -6.30
N LYS A 22 35.35 4.66 -6.67
CA LYS A 22 36.60 5.45 -6.60
C LYS A 22 36.50 6.73 -7.44
N SER A 23 35.96 6.63 -8.65
CA SER A 23 35.82 7.78 -9.56
C SER A 23 34.90 8.88 -9.00
N GLU A 24 33.86 8.49 -8.25
CA GLU A 24 32.92 9.42 -7.64
C GLU A 24 33.39 9.94 -6.27
N MET A 25 34.21 9.18 -5.56
CA MET A 25 34.86 9.61 -4.33
C MET A 25 35.85 10.75 -4.56
N ALA A 26 36.61 10.72 -5.66
CA ALA A 26 37.59 11.75 -5.99
C ALA A 26 37.03 13.20 -5.97
N PRO A 27 35.93 13.55 -6.67
CA PRO A 27 35.37 14.90 -6.62
C PRO A 27 34.74 15.25 -5.26
N VAL A 28 34.30 14.26 -4.48
CA VAL A 28 33.80 14.49 -3.10
C VAL A 28 34.97 14.85 -2.18
N MET A 29 36.08 14.10 -2.27
CA MET A 29 37.29 14.35 -1.51
C MET A 29 37.90 15.71 -1.84
N ALA A 30 37.94 16.12 -3.11
CA ALA A 30 38.38 17.46 -3.49
C ALA A 30 37.54 18.58 -2.84
N LYS A 31 36.22 18.39 -2.73
CA LYS A 31 35.33 19.36 -2.05
C LYS A 31 35.52 19.35 -0.54
N LEU A 32 35.71 18.17 0.06
CA LEU A 32 36.00 18.02 1.48
C LEU A 32 37.33 18.70 1.84
N ALA A 33 38.39 18.50 1.06
CA ALA A 33 39.68 19.15 1.28
C ALA A 33 39.55 20.69 1.41
N VAL A 34 38.77 21.32 0.53
CA VAL A 34 38.49 22.78 0.59
C VAL A 34 37.63 23.15 1.79
N PHE A 35 36.59 22.36 2.08
CA PHE A 35 35.69 22.62 3.20
C PHE A 35 36.37 22.50 4.57
N CYS A 36 37.27 21.52 4.67
CA CYS A 36 37.94 21.08 5.90
C CYS A 36 39.30 21.72 6.10
N ARG A 37 39.79 22.58 5.19
CA ARG A 37 41.07 23.27 5.35
C ARG A 37 41.07 24.17 6.59
N SER A 38 42.25 24.57 7.08
CA SER A 38 42.39 25.44 8.25
C SER A 38 41.75 26.83 8.13
N ASP A 39 41.48 27.30 6.91
CA ASP A 39 40.68 28.50 6.61
C ASP A 39 39.30 28.18 6.03
N GLY A 40 38.96 26.89 5.95
CA GLY A 40 37.70 26.37 5.46
C GLY A 40 36.56 26.57 6.46
N ARG A 41 35.33 26.27 6.02
CA ARG A 41 34.12 26.43 6.84
C ARG A 41 34.09 25.52 8.06
N ALA A 42 34.80 24.39 8.03
CA ALA A 42 34.92 23.48 9.16
C ALA A 42 36.22 23.65 9.97
N SER A 43 37.04 24.66 9.67
CA SER A 43 38.36 24.89 10.29
C SER A 43 38.40 24.78 11.82
N GLN A 44 37.36 25.28 12.50
CA GLN A 44 37.30 25.27 13.97
C GLN A 44 37.15 23.86 14.58
N TYR A 45 36.54 22.91 13.86
CA TYR A 45 36.20 21.58 14.38
C TYR A 45 36.87 20.44 13.58
N GLY A 46 37.41 20.77 12.41
CA GLY A 46 37.89 19.81 11.42
C GLY A 46 36.76 18.96 10.82
N CYS A 47 37.17 17.97 10.06
CA CYS A 47 36.32 16.98 9.42
C CYS A 47 36.83 15.58 9.70
N MET A 48 35.91 14.63 9.62
CA MET A 48 36.18 13.20 9.70
C MET A 48 35.50 12.48 8.54
N VAL A 49 36.19 11.51 7.98
CA VAL A 49 35.64 10.53 7.05
C VAL A 49 35.67 9.20 7.77
N GLY A 50 34.51 8.59 7.96
CA GLY A 50 34.41 7.23 8.52
C GLY A 50 34.35 6.18 7.42
N THR A 51 35.04 5.06 7.59
CA THR A 51 34.70 3.82 6.86
C THR A 51 33.35 3.28 7.36
N THR A 52 32.74 2.32 6.69
CA THR A 52 31.53 1.69 7.25
C THR A 52 31.91 0.88 8.49
N SER A 53 31.10 0.91 9.55
CA SER A 53 31.29 -0.04 10.66
C SER A 53 31.19 -1.47 10.12
N TRP A 54 32.00 -2.38 10.67
CA TRP A 54 31.96 -3.77 10.26
C TRP A 54 30.55 -4.31 10.39
N GLN A 55 29.95 -4.63 9.25
CA GLN A 55 28.70 -5.35 9.18
C GLN A 55 28.97 -6.69 8.49
N ASN A 56 28.51 -7.82 9.03
CA ASN A 56 28.47 -9.05 8.23
C ASN A 56 27.47 -8.76 7.12
N PRO A 57 27.92 -8.69 5.87
CA PRO A 57 26.98 -8.54 4.78
C PRO A 57 25.98 -9.69 4.77
N PRO A 58 24.79 -9.48 4.20
CA PRO A 58 23.84 -10.55 3.96
C PRO A 58 24.54 -11.75 3.29
N PRO A 59 24.19 -13.00 3.66
CA PRO A 59 24.82 -14.19 3.08
C PRO A 59 24.69 -14.15 1.55
N GLY A 60 25.81 -13.93 0.85
CA GLY A 60 25.88 -13.84 -0.61
C GLY A 60 26.91 -12.82 -1.12
N ARG A 61 27.21 -11.77 -0.35
CA ARG A 61 28.36 -10.88 -0.63
C ARG A 61 29.47 -11.16 0.35
N GLN A 62 30.67 -11.42 -0.17
CA GLN A 62 31.84 -11.64 0.66
C GLN A 62 32.17 -10.34 1.41
N VAL A 63 32.37 -10.46 2.72
CA VAL A 63 33.05 -9.50 3.60
C VAL A 63 34.20 -8.76 2.90
N GLU A 64 34.92 -9.46 2.03
CA GLU A 64 36.01 -8.94 1.21
C GLU A 64 35.65 -7.66 0.42
N TRP A 65 34.43 -7.55 -0.11
CA TRP A 65 34.04 -6.40 -0.93
C TRP A 65 33.84 -5.12 -0.13
N TYR A 66 33.21 -5.22 1.05
CA TYR A 66 33.13 -4.07 1.95
C TYR A 66 34.53 -3.65 2.41
N GLY A 67 35.44 -4.60 2.62
CA GLY A 67 36.87 -4.33 2.79
C GLY A 67 37.42 -3.46 1.67
N LYS A 68 37.27 -3.89 0.40
CA LYS A 68 37.75 -3.12 -0.76
C LYS A 68 37.15 -1.71 -0.89
N TYR A 69 35.86 -1.52 -0.56
CA TYR A 69 35.25 -0.19 -0.54
C TYR A 69 35.78 0.67 0.61
N ASN A 70 36.01 0.09 1.79
CA ASN A 70 36.61 0.79 2.92
C ASN A 70 38.08 1.13 2.67
N ASP A 71 38.83 0.24 2.04
CA ASP A 71 40.19 0.49 1.56
C ASP A 71 40.20 1.65 0.56
N ALA A 72 39.21 1.70 -0.35
CA ALA A 72 39.07 2.82 -1.29
C ALA A 72 38.75 4.16 -0.58
N ILE A 73 37.93 4.15 0.48
CA ILE A 73 37.68 5.32 1.32
C ILE A 73 38.97 5.74 2.03
N ALA A 74 39.70 4.79 2.60
CA ALA A 74 40.95 5.02 3.32
C ALA A 74 42.02 5.61 2.39
N GLU A 75 42.25 4.99 1.24
CA GLU A 75 43.17 5.44 0.18
C GLU A 75 42.82 6.85 -0.30
N SER A 76 41.54 7.11 -0.60
CA SER A 76 41.08 8.41 -1.09
C SER A 76 41.22 9.51 -0.03
N THR A 77 41.03 9.19 1.24
CA THR A 77 41.15 10.15 2.34
C THR A 77 42.62 10.40 2.68
N ALA A 78 43.47 9.36 2.66
CA ALA A 78 44.90 9.46 2.95
C ALA A 78 45.60 10.45 2.00
N ALA A 79 45.20 10.50 0.73
CA ALA A 79 45.75 11.43 -0.26
C ALA A 79 45.54 12.92 0.07
N ILE A 80 44.56 13.26 0.93
CA ILE A 80 44.21 14.64 1.30
C ILE A 80 44.13 14.86 2.81
N GLY A 81 44.60 13.88 3.59
CA GLY A 81 44.58 13.93 5.05
C GLY A 81 45.35 15.14 5.57
N SER A 82 44.84 15.77 6.62
CA SER A 82 45.48 16.91 7.29
C SER A 82 45.06 16.94 8.77
N GLU A 83 45.63 17.85 9.56
CA GLU A 83 45.20 18.06 10.95
C GLU A 83 43.69 18.34 11.07
N THR A 84 43.10 18.94 10.03
CA THR A 84 41.70 19.33 9.98
C THR A 84 40.83 18.40 9.11
N LEU A 85 41.40 17.33 8.51
CA LEU A 85 40.65 16.28 7.80
C LEU A 85 41.25 14.90 8.11
N ARG A 86 40.51 14.10 8.89
CA ARG A 86 40.97 12.82 9.44
C ARG A 86 40.15 11.64 8.91
N LEU A 87 40.78 10.49 8.71
CA LEU A 87 40.10 9.21 8.50
C LEU A 87 39.85 8.56 9.86
N ILE A 88 38.66 8.00 10.07
CA ILE A 88 38.37 7.08 11.17
C ILE A 88 37.98 5.75 10.57
N ASP A 89 38.80 4.73 10.82
CA ASP A 89 38.61 3.41 10.24
C ASP A 89 37.75 2.52 11.14
N PHE A 90 36.44 2.75 11.11
CA PHE A 90 35.44 1.97 11.84
C PHE A 90 35.39 0.50 11.43
N TRP A 91 35.82 0.18 10.21
CA TRP A 91 35.91 -1.19 9.69
C TRP A 91 36.99 -1.97 10.44
N ASN A 92 38.23 -1.47 10.44
CA ASN A 92 39.32 -2.12 11.16
C ASN A 92 39.14 -2.06 12.67
N LEU A 93 38.53 -0.99 13.21
CA LEU A 93 38.17 -0.93 14.62
C LEU A 93 37.13 -2.02 15.00
N GLY A 94 36.13 -2.25 14.16
CA GLY A 94 35.18 -3.35 14.37
C GLY A 94 35.87 -4.71 14.33
N LEU A 95 36.80 -4.91 13.39
CA LEU A 95 37.62 -6.14 13.27
C LEU A 95 38.54 -6.37 14.48
N SER A 96 39.00 -5.31 15.15
CA SER A 96 39.85 -5.43 16.33
C SER A 96 39.11 -5.88 17.60
N ILE A 97 37.77 -5.77 17.61
CA ILE A 97 36.93 -6.13 18.77
C ILE A 97 35.81 -7.06 18.29
N PRO A 98 36.15 -8.23 17.71
CA PRO A 98 35.17 -9.12 17.08
C PRO A 98 34.14 -9.66 18.08
N GLU A 99 34.50 -9.74 19.36
CA GLU A 99 33.62 -10.14 20.45
C GLU A 99 32.46 -9.17 20.70
N GLU A 100 32.55 -7.93 20.23
CA GLU A 100 31.49 -6.92 20.34
C GLU A 100 30.61 -6.81 19.08
N GLN A 101 30.61 -7.86 18.26
CA GLN A 101 29.77 -7.99 17.08
C GLN A 101 28.65 -9.03 17.30
N MET A 102 27.43 -8.72 16.87
CA MET A 102 26.26 -9.60 16.95
C MET A 102 25.65 -9.79 15.57
N GLY A 103 25.81 -10.99 14.99
CA GLY A 103 25.34 -11.24 13.62
C GLY A 103 25.99 -10.31 12.58
N GLY A 104 27.20 -9.83 12.89
CA GLY A 104 27.88 -8.74 12.20
C GLY A 104 27.09 -7.44 12.18
N HIS A 105 26.56 -7.04 13.33
CA HIS A 105 26.20 -5.66 13.63
C HIS A 105 26.89 -5.28 14.94
N SER A 106 27.15 -4.00 15.16
CA SER A 106 27.81 -3.51 16.37
C SER A 106 26.94 -3.70 17.63
N SER A 107 27.56 -4.10 18.74
CA SER A 107 26.97 -4.01 20.08
C SER A 107 26.73 -2.58 20.51
N PRO A 108 25.88 -2.36 21.54
CA PRO A 108 25.76 -1.05 22.16
C PRO A 108 27.11 -0.47 22.62
N VAL A 109 27.99 -1.29 23.18
CA VAL A 109 29.36 -0.87 23.58
C VAL A 109 30.17 -0.41 22.37
N LEU A 110 30.21 -1.19 21.30
CA LEU A 110 30.95 -0.81 20.09
C LEU A 110 30.36 0.47 19.47
N ASN A 111 29.03 0.60 19.40
CA ASN A 111 28.37 1.82 18.93
C ASN A 111 28.73 3.04 19.78
N ILE A 112 28.65 2.94 21.10
CA ILE A 112 29.01 4.03 22.02
C ILE A 112 30.49 4.38 21.85
N TRP A 113 31.37 3.39 21.74
CA TRP A 113 32.80 3.61 21.56
C TRP A 113 33.11 4.34 20.24
N LEU A 114 32.44 3.97 19.15
CA LEU A 114 32.54 4.68 17.87
C LEU A 114 32.15 6.16 18.02
N TRP A 115 31.07 6.44 18.77
CA TRP A 115 30.67 7.81 19.09
C TRP A 115 31.70 8.54 19.95
N GLN A 116 32.34 7.87 20.91
CA GLN A 116 33.41 8.48 21.72
C GLN A 116 34.59 8.93 20.86
N VAL A 117 35.01 8.09 19.89
CA VAL A 117 36.08 8.44 18.96
C VAL A 117 35.69 9.65 18.09
N MET A 118 34.46 9.70 17.60
CA MET A 118 33.96 10.84 16.82
C MET A 118 33.90 12.12 17.64
N LEU A 119 33.31 12.07 18.83
CA LEU A 119 33.18 13.23 19.73
C LEU A 119 34.55 13.71 20.20
N GLY A 120 35.47 12.79 20.51
CA GLY A 120 36.83 13.10 20.91
C GLY A 120 37.65 13.87 19.89
N GLY A 121 37.35 13.72 18.60
CA GLY A 121 38.00 14.54 17.59
C GLY A 121 37.22 15.81 17.21
N MET A 122 35.92 15.91 17.48
CA MET A 122 35.12 17.11 17.15
C MET A 122 35.06 18.14 18.27
N CYS A 123 35.06 17.69 19.53
CA CYS A 123 34.74 18.54 20.66
C CYS A 123 36.01 19.00 21.42
N PRO A 124 36.00 20.19 22.05
CA PRO A 124 37.18 20.73 22.74
C PRO A 124 37.59 19.89 23.95
N SER A 125 38.88 19.61 24.07
CA SER A 125 39.51 18.89 25.19
C SER A 125 39.03 19.25 26.61
N SER A 126 38.55 20.48 26.82
CA SER A 126 38.04 20.99 28.09
C SER A 126 36.62 20.52 28.47
N GLN A 127 35.89 19.91 27.53
CA GLN A 127 34.54 19.39 27.74
C GLN A 127 34.53 17.86 27.98
N ALA A 128 35.69 17.21 27.95
CA ALA A 128 35.81 15.80 28.31
C ALA A 128 35.53 15.58 29.81
N ALA A 129 35.00 14.41 30.15
CA ALA A 129 34.79 14.00 31.54
C ALA A 129 36.12 13.87 32.29
N GLU A 130 36.11 14.11 33.60
CA GLU A 130 37.32 14.05 34.45
C GLU A 130 37.83 12.61 34.70
N GLY A 131 37.04 11.58 34.36
CA GLY A 131 37.43 10.17 34.51
C GLY A 131 38.33 9.65 33.38
N THR A 132 39.23 8.74 33.72
CA THR A 132 40.19 8.11 32.79
C THR A 132 39.74 6.72 32.33
N LEU A 133 38.79 6.08 33.02
CA LEU A 133 38.29 4.76 32.70
C LEU A 133 36.88 4.82 32.14
N ALA A 134 36.64 4.00 31.11
CA ALA A 134 35.34 3.79 30.49
C ALA A 134 34.63 2.63 31.18
N LYS A 135 33.46 2.88 31.76
CA LYS A 135 32.59 1.85 32.34
C LYS A 135 31.29 1.80 31.55
N PHE A 136 30.91 0.60 31.12
CA PHE A 136 29.65 0.34 30.44
C PHE A 136 28.70 -0.44 31.36
N GLU A 137 27.51 0.10 31.60
CA GLU A 137 26.50 -0.53 32.46
C GLU A 137 25.21 -0.83 31.69
N GLY A 138 24.85 -2.11 31.64
CA GLY A 138 23.62 -2.57 30.98
C GLY A 138 23.65 -4.08 30.74
N SER A 139 22.50 -4.74 30.89
CA SER A 139 22.39 -6.21 30.82
C SER A 139 22.69 -6.79 29.42
N MET A 140 22.73 -5.95 28.39
CA MET A 140 23.07 -6.29 27.00
C MET A 140 23.96 -5.22 26.35
N CYS A 141 24.77 -4.51 27.15
CA CYS A 141 25.79 -3.61 26.63
C CYS A 141 26.75 -4.33 25.67
N PHE A 142 27.17 -5.53 26.08
CA PHE A 142 28.16 -6.36 25.40
C PHE A 142 27.46 -7.41 24.54
N ALA A 143 28.04 -7.75 23.40
CA ALA A 143 27.47 -8.74 22.49
C ALA A 143 27.35 -10.14 23.14
N ALA A 144 28.29 -10.55 23.99
CA ALA A 144 28.23 -11.81 24.74
C ALA A 144 27.01 -11.89 25.68
N GLY A 145 26.45 -10.75 26.08
CA GLY A 145 25.26 -10.66 26.94
C GLY A 145 23.94 -10.66 26.19
N ALA A 146 23.95 -10.48 24.86
CA ALA A 146 22.77 -10.27 24.04
C ALA A 146 21.98 -11.57 23.82
N SER A 147 20.67 -11.52 24.04
CA SER A 147 19.77 -12.65 23.83
C SER A 147 18.35 -12.15 23.62
N GLU A 148 17.65 -12.70 22.62
CA GLU A 148 16.23 -12.40 22.37
C GLU A 148 15.36 -12.60 23.61
N SER A 149 15.68 -13.60 24.45
CA SER A 149 14.94 -13.88 25.69
C SER A 149 15.00 -12.74 26.71
N LYS A 150 15.97 -11.82 26.59
CA LYS A 150 16.13 -10.65 27.46
C LYS A 150 15.40 -9.41 26.91
N CYS A 151 14.73 -9.50 25.76
CA CYS A 151 13.91 -8.42 25.17
C CYS A 151 12.47 -8.85 24.85
N PRO A 152 11.69 -9.37 25.80
CA PRO A 152 10.34 -9.88 25.51
C PRO A 152 9.40 -8.83 24.92
N GLU A 153 9.57 -7.55 25.25
CA GLU A 153 8.81 -6.43 24.67
C GLU A 153 9.09 -6.26 23.18
N TYR A 154 10.37 -6.23 22.78
CA TYR A 154 10.77 -6.14 21.39
C TYR A 154 10.29 -7.37 20.61
N THR A 155 10.47 -8.58 21.15
CA THR A 155 10.01 -9.82 20.50
C THR A 155 8.49 -9.89 20.36
N ARG A 156 7.73 -9.35 21.32
CA ARG A 156 6.26 -9.31 21.27
C ARG A 156 5.74 -8.30 20.25
N ASP A 157 6.36 -7.13 20.16
CA ASP A 157 5.88 -6.01 19.35
C ASP A 157 6.44 -6.05 17.92
N CYS A 158 7.43 -6.92 17.68
CA CYS A 158 7.96 -7.27 16.37
C CYS A 158 6.87 -7.98 15.54
N PRO A 159 6.34 -7.34 14.47
CA PRO A 159 5.25 -7.92 13.68
C PRO A 159 5.73 -9.21 13.00
N ASN A 160 4.86 -10.21 12.89
CA ASN A 160 5.13 -11.52 12.25
C ASN A 160 5.72 -11.46 10.82
N THR A 161 5.83 -10.27 10.21
CA THR A 161 6.39 -10.03 8.89
C THR A 161 7.88 -9.65 8.88
N PHE A 162 8.47 -9.24 10.02
CA PHE A 162 9.91 -8.94 10.15
C PHE A 162 10.55 -9.87 11.20
N ARG A 163 11.79 -10.34 10.97
CA ARG A 163 12.52 -11.13 11.97
C ARG A 163 13.00 -10.20 13.08
N CYS A 164 12.86 -10.64 14.31
CA CYS A 164 13.38 -9.94 15.47
C CYS A 164 14.83 -10.37 15.65
N GLU A 165 15.79 -9.50 15.33
CA GLU A 165 17.20 -9.87 15.33
C GLU A 165 17.84 -9.55 16.70
N VAL A 166 18.75 -10.42 17.17
CA VAL A 166 19.41 -10.28 18.49
C VAL A 166 20.08 -8.91 18.66
N TRP A 167 20.66 -8.37 17.59
CA TRP A 167 21.34 -7.07 17.63
C TRP A 167 20.36 -5.90 17.78
N GLU A 168 19.16 -5.98 17.20
CA GLU A 168 18.10 -4.98 17.40
C GLU A 168 17.59 -5.05 18.83
N CYS A 169 17.41 -6.26 19.37
CA CYS A 169 17.11 -6.47 20.78
C CYS A 169 18.17 -5.83 21.69
N ALA A 170 19.45 -6.13 21.49
CA ALA A 170 20.53 -5.56 22.29
C ALA A 170 20.57 -4.03 22.23
N ASN A 171 20.44 -3.44 21.03
CA ASN A 171 20.41 -1.99 20.83
C ASN A 171 19.09 -1.33 21.29
N SER A 172 18.03 -2.11 21.53
CA SER A 172 16.78 -1.60 22.13
C SER A 172 16.88 -1.41 23.64
N LYS A 173 17.88 -2.01 24.31
CA LYS A 173 18.07 -1.86 25.75
C LYS A 173 19.13 -0.80 26.06
N PRO A 174 18.91 0.04 27.09
CA PRO A 174 19.87 1.07 27.45
C PRO A 174 21.23 0.46 27.84
N CYS A 175 22.29 1.00 27.25
CA CYS A 175 23.66 0.80 27.69
C CYS A 175 24.21 2.15 28.16
N LYS A 176 24.56 2.27 29.44
CA LYS A 176 25.07 3.51 30.01
C LYS A 176 26.57 3.56 29.90
N PHE A 177 27.08 4.71 29.50
CA PHE A 177 28.52 4.99 29.43
C PHE A 177 28.92 5.96 30.53
N LEU A 178 29.73 5.48 31.48
CA LEU A 178 30.16 6.24 32.65
C LEU A 178 31.67 6.44 32.60
N ALA A 179 32.13 7.65 32.90
CA ALA A 179 33.53 7.92 33.18
C ALA A 179 33.80 7.62 34.65
N GLU A 180 34.72 6.71 34.94
CA GLU A 180 35.11 6.35 36.30
C GLU A 180 36.52 6.89 36.59
N ALA A 181 36.69 7.47 37.79
CA ALA A 181 37.99 7.87 38.28
C ALA A 181 38.73 6.62 38.77
N GLY A 182 39.72 6.15 38.01
CA GLY A 182 40.55 5.02 38.41
C GLY A 182 42.01 5.24 38.07
N GLN A 183 42.90 4.82 38.98
CA GLN A 183 44.28 4.54 38.61
C GLN A 183 44.27 3.25 37.78
N LEU A 184 44.79 3.31 36.56
CA LEU A 184 45.16 2.10 35.83
C LEU A 184 46.09 1.31 36.75
N LEU A 185 45.70 0.08 37.11
CA LEU A 185 46.55 -0.80 37.92
C LEU A 185 47.87 -1.01 37.14
N GLU A 186 48.98 -0.54 37.71
CA GLU A 186 50.33 -0.68 37.12
C GLU A 186 50.75 -2.16 36.95
N GLU A 187 50.07 -3.11 37.60
CA GLU A 187 50.52 -4.49 37.74
C GLU A 187 50.16 -5.47 36.60
N ASP A 188 49.54 -5.02 35.50
CA ASP A 188 49.15 -5.94 34.39
C ASP A 188 49.54 -5.46 32.98
N LEU A 189 50.52 -4.57 32.87
CA LEU A 189 51.06 -4.10 31.58
C LEU A 189 52.37 -4.79 31.16
N ASP A 190 52.98 -5.61 32.01
CA ASP A 190 54.24 -6.32 31.73
C ASP A 190 54.06 -7.58 30.85
N GLY A 191 52.85 -7.87 30.36
CA GLY A 191 52.55 -9.09 29.60
C GLY A 191 51.99 -8.91 28.18
N GLN A 192 51.50 -7.73 27.78
CA GLN A 192 50.84 -7.54 26.47
C GLN A 192 51.05 -6.16 25.83
N CYS A 193 52.23 -5.57 26.03
CA CYS A 193 52.80 -4.61 25.07
C CYS A 193 53.83 -5.31 24.18
N ASP A 194 53.56 -6.56 23.78
CA ASP A 194 54.26 -7.19 22.67
C ASP A 194 53.84 -6.43 21.39
N ASP A 195 54.78 -6.25 20.46
CA ASP A 195 54.67 -5.41 19.25
C ASP A 195 53.60 -5.88 18.24
N GLN A 196 52.60 -6.63 18.69
CA GLN A 196 51.41 -7.05 17.95
C GLN A 196 50.06 -6.59 18.56
N VAL A 197 50.04 -5.93 19.74
CA VAL A 197 48.78 -5.37 20.31
C VAL A 197 48.92 -3.90 20.78
N ALA A 198 50.08 -3.29 20.60
CA ALA A 198 50.14 -1.85 20.37
C ALA A 198 49.76 -1.58 18.91
N TYR A 199 48.52 -1.13 18.66
CA TYR A 199 48.14 -0.63 17.33
C TYR A 199 49.06 0.54 16.98
N THR A 200 50.07 0.27 16.15
CA THR A 200 50.93 1.28 15.56
C THR A 200 50.06 2.18 14.68
N PHE A 201 49.66 3.31 15.23
CA PHE A 201 49.33 4.55 14.50
C PHE A 201 50.60 5.12 13.84
N SER A 202 51.38 4.29 13.13
CA SER A 202 52.68 4.71 12.55
C SER A 202 52.56 5.26 11.13
N ALA A 203 51.35 5.53 10.63
CA ALA A 203 51.18 6.28 9.38
C ALA A 203 50.42 7.61 9.55
N VAL A 204 49.92 7.93 10.74
CA VAL A 204 49.33 9.24 11.03
C VAL A 204 49.70 9.61 12.46
N VAL A 205 50.31 10.77 12.65
CA VAL A 205 50.77 11.38 13.92
C VAL A 205 52.25 11.13 14.25
N GLU A 206 53.16 11.64 13.41
CA GLU A 206 54.33 12.37 13.93
C GLU A 206 53.83 13.71 14.52
N ALA A 207 53.24 13.66 15.71
CA ALA A 207 53.06 14.86 16.54
C ALA A 207 53.50 14.52 17.95
N LYS A 208 54.63 15.11 18.35
CA LYS A 208 55.15 15.10 19.71
C LYS A 208 54.04 15.48 20.71
N GLU A 209 53.93 14.66 21.75
CA GLU A 209 53.29 14.96 23.05
C GLU A 209 51.83 15.43 23.03
N ARG A 210 50.87 14.50 23.04
CA ARG A 210 49.51 14.75 23.58
C ARG A 210 48.98 13.54 24.37
N PRO A 211 48.23 13.75 25.47
CA PRO A 211 47.82 12.71 26.40
C PRO A 211 46.65 11.87 25.87
N CYS A 212 46.52 10.65 26.40
CA CYS A 212 45.57 9.59 26.05
C CYS A 212 44.11 10.03 25.82
N SER A 213 43.40 9.20 25.04
CA SER A 213 41.98 9.26 24.65
C SER A 213 41.04 9.75 25.77
N ARG A 214 40.19 10.72 25.47
CA ARG A 214 39.30 11.40 26.45
C ARG A 214 37.84 10.98 26.26
N LEU A 215 37.09 10.79 27.35
CA LEU A 215 35.71 10.29 27.34
C LEU A 215 34.67 11.44 27.40
N TRP A 216 33.53 11.26 26.74
CA TRP A 216 32.45 12.24 26.51
C TRP A 216 31.08 11.64 26.91
N CYS A 217 30.36 12.23 27.85
CA CYS A 217 29.07 11.69 28.32
C CYS A 217 27.86 12.35 27.63
N GLU A 218 26.84 11.53 27.32
CA GLU A 218 25.66 11.84 26.50
C GLU A 218 24.43 12.20 27.37
N ASP A 219 24.25 13.48 27.71
CA ASP A 219 23.04 13.94 28.44
C ASP A 219 22.17 14.94 27.65
N SER A 220 22.35 15.14 26.32
CA SER A 220 21.68 16.29 25.63
C SER A 220 21.16 16.14 24.18
N LEU A 221 21.06 14.95 23.58
CA LEU A 221 20.79 14.82 22.11
C LEU A 221 19.46 14.18 21.66
N GLU A 222 18.49 13.92 22.54
CA GLU A 222 17.21 13.26 22.19
C GLU A 222 16.30 14.04 21.20
N TYR A 223 16.55 15.32 20.92
CA TYR A 223 15.61 16.18 20.18
C TYR A 223 15.96 16.42 18.70
N LEU A 224 17.12 15.97 18.21
CA LEU A 224 17.62 16.36 16.88
C LEU A 224 16.74 15.90 15.68
N PRO A 225 16.18 14.68 15.64
CA PRO A 225 15.29 14.26 14.55
C PRO A 225 13.97 15.07 14.50
N MET A 226 13.45 15.44 15.68
CA MET A 226 12.26 16.29 15.80
C MET A 226 12.55 17.71 15.31
N VAL A 227 13.73 18.26 15.62
CA VAL A 227 14.17 19.59 15.15
C VAL A 227 14.33 19.63 13.62
N LEU A 228 14.88 18.57 13.00
CA LEU A 228 15.02 18.48 11.55
C LEU A 228 13.66 18.35 10.83
N ALA A 229 12.72 17.59 11.40
CA ALA A 229 11.35 17.50 10.88
C ALA A 229 10.59 18.84 10.97
N ILE A 230 10.76 19.57 12.08
CA ILE A 230 10.21 20.91 12.27
C ILE A 230 10.82 21.89 11.26
N ALA A 231 12.13 21.82 11.00
CA ALA A 231 12.82 22.70 10.04
C ALA A 231 12.37 22.47 8.58
N ALA A 232 12.17 21.21 8.17
CA ALA A 232 11.66 20.88 6.84
C ALA A 232 10.20 21.35 6.65
N ALA A 233 9.34 21.14 7.66
CA ALA A 233 7.98 21.65 7.65
C ALA A 233 7.95 23.18 7.58
N LEU A 234 8.77 23.87 8.39
CA LEU A 234 8.93 25.32 8.36
C LEU A 234 9.37 25.82 6.98
N THR A 235 10.28 25.13 6.30
CA THR A 235 10.76 25.52 4.97
C THR A 235 9.64 25.49 3.93
N ILE A 236 8.81 24.45 3.93
CA ILE A 236 7.63 24.34 3.05
C ILE A 236 6.62 25.45 3.39
N PHE A 237 6.36 25.69 4.68
CA PHE A 237 5.49 26.77 5.14
C PHE A 237 5.99 28.15 4.70
N ILE A 238 7.30 28.39 4.77
CA ILE A 238 7.94 29.64 4.33
C ILE A 238 7.76 29.81 2.81
N CYS A 239 8.00 28.78 2.01
CA CYS A 239 7.79 28.83 0.57
C CYS A 239 6.32 29.12 0.19
N MET A 240 5.36 28.48 0.86
CA MET A 240 3.93 28.73 0.66
C MET A 240 3.53 30.15 1.08
N TYR A 241 4.04 30.64 2.21
CA TYR A 241 3.81 31.99 2.69
C TYR A 241 4.37 33.04 1.71
N ILE A 242 5.58 32.82 1.17
CA ILE A 242 6.21 33.71 0.18
C ILE A 242 5.37 33.74 -1.10
N ALA A 243 4.97 32.59 -1.65
CA ALA A 243 4.15 32.51 -2.86
C ALA A 243 2.82 33.27 -2.68
N GLN A 244 2.16 33.11 -1.54
CA GLN A 244 0.92 33.83 -1.21
C GLN A 244 1.15 35.34 -1.06
N LYS A 245 2.26 35.75 -0.41
CA LYS A 245 2.60 37.17 -0.23
C LYS A 245 2.86 37.84 -1.58
N VAL A 246 3.55 37.17 -2.50
CA VAL A 246 3.74 37.63 -3.89
C VAL A 246 2.41 37.78 -4.61
N GLN A 247 1.49 36.81 -4.45
CA GLN A 247 0.18 36.85 -5.09
C GLN A 247 -0.71 37.98 -4.53
N ASN A 248 -0.70 38.20 -3.21
CA ASN A 248 -1.41 39.31 -2.57
C ASN A 248 -0.83 40.67 -2.99
N ARG A 249 0.50 40.77 -3.15
CA ARG A 249 1.15 42.00 -3.65
C ARG A 249 0.73 42.30 -5.10
N ARG A 250 0.64 41.29 -5.97
CA ARG A 250 0.08 41.45 -7.33
C ARG A 250 -1.36 41.96 -7.30
N ARG A 251 -2.23 41.38 -6.47
CA ARG A 251 -3.63 41.85 -6.33
C ARG A 251 -3.74 43.26 -5.78
N GLY A 252 -2.87 43.64 -4.84
CA GLY A 252 -2.80 45.02 -4.33
C GLY A 252 -2.41 46.01 -5.41
N LEU A 253 -1.39 45.67 -6.23
CA LEU A 253 -0.96 46.50 -7.35
C LEU A 253 -2.03 46.62 -8.46
N GLU A 254 -2.76 45.54 -8.75
CA GLU A 254 -3.89 45.57 -9.70
C GLU A 254 -5.09 46.38 -9.18
N ALA A 255 -5.31 46.42 -7.87
CA ALA A 255 -6.35 47.25 -7.24
C ALA A 255 -5.94 48.73 -7.22
N ASP A 256 -4.71 49.05 -6.81
CA ASP A 256 -4.17 50.42 -6.83
C ASP A 256 -4.08 50.99 -8.25
N SER A 257 -3.86 50.13 -9.26
CA SER A 257 -3.89 50.53 -10.68
C SER A 257 -5.30 50.88 -11.17
N LYS A 258 -6.36 50.37 -10.55
CA LYS A 258 -7.75 50.64 -10.95
C LYS A 258 -8.34 51.87 -10.26
N ASP A 259 -7.82 52.24 -9.08
CA ASP A 259 -8.33 53.38 -8.30
C ASP A 259 -7.64 54.72 -8.62
N LYS A 260 -6.60 54.75 -9.46
CA LYS A 260 -6.06 56.00 -10.01
C LYS A 260 -6.84 56.47 -11.25
N VAL A 261 -8.07 56.92 -11.03
CA VAL A 261 -8.79 57.78 -11.98
C VAL A 261 -8.31 59.22 -11.75
N LEU A 262 -7.65 59.81 -12.75
CA LEU A 262 -7.18 61.20 -12.74
C LEU A 262 -8.35 62.17 -12.44
N PRO A 263 -8.13 63.24 -11.65
CA PRO A 263 -9.17 64.21 -11.35
C PRO A 263 -9.54 65.00 -12.62
N LYS A 264 -10.83 65.01 -12.95
CA LYS A 264 -11.40 65.85 -14.02
C LYS A 264 -11.24 67.33 -13.66
N VAL A 265 -10.61 68.08 -14.55
CA VAL A 265 -10.59 69.56 -14.56
C VAL A 265 -12.00 70.08 -14.87
N PRO A 266 -12.56 71.03 -14.09
CA PRO A 266 -13.87 71.58 -14.34
C PRO A 266 -13.78 72.84 -15.23
N GLY A 267 -14.62 72.89 -16.26
CA GLY A 267 -14.99 74.15 -16.91
C GLY A 267 -15.02 74.10 -18.43
N VAL A 268 -16.12 73.60 -19.01
CA VAL A 268 -16.84 74.21 -20.15
C VAL A 268 -18.30 73.72 -20.06
N VAL A 269 -19.24 74.66 -20.14
CA VAL A 269 -20.71 74.51 -20.19
C VAL A 269 -21.15 75.26 -21.47
N PRO A 270 -22.37 75.09 -22.00
CA PRO A 270 -22.90 73.96 -22.75
C PRO A 270 -23.31 74.39 -24.18
N GLU A 271 -23.53 73.45 -25.10
CA GLU A 271 -24.44 73.70 -26.22
C GLU A 271 -25.19 72.44 -26.63
N ALA A 272 -26.41 72.66 -27.10
CA ALA A 272 -27.56 71.82 -26.89
C ALA A 272 -27.91 70.89 -28.06
N ASP A 273 -28.57 69.81 -27.67
CA ASP A 273 -29.72 69.14 -28.29
C ASP A 273 -29.68 68.43 -29.67
N CYS A 274 -30.43 67.32 -29.62
CA CYS A 274 -31.13 66.60 -30.68
C CYS A 274 -30.41 65.49 -31.47
N GLN A 275 -30.83 64.27 -31.12
CA GLN A 275 -31.21 63.11 -31.95
C GLN A 275 -30.34 62.72 -33.16
N GLU A 276 -29.96 61.45 -33.23
CA GLU A 276 -30.53 60.56 -34.25
C GLU A 276 -30.17 59.08 -34.05
N GLU A 277 -31.17 58.25 -34.34
CA GLU A 277 -31.12 56.80 -34.49
C GLU A 277 -30.15 56.38 -35.60
N ARG A 278 -29.62 55.14 -35.54
CA ARG A 278 -29.18 54.45 -36.76
C ARG A 278 -29.70 53.01 -36.86
N PRO A 279 -30.14 52.59 -38.06
CA PRO A 279 -30.81 51.32 -38.29
C PRO A 279 -29.95 50.29 -39.05
N ARG A 280 -30.63 49.18 -39.35
CA ARG A 280 -30.29 47.88 -39.93
C ARG A 280 -29.80 47.84 -41.40
N ILE A 281 -28.93 46.82 -41.70
CA ILE A 281 -28.90 45.88 -42.87
C ILE A 281 -28.54 46.50 -44.25
N PRO A 282 -28.20 45.75 -45.35
CA PRO A 282 -27.47 44.47 -45.60
C PRO A 282 -26.26 44.68 -46.58
N VAL A 283 -25.52 43.64 -46.97
CA VAL A 283 -25.19 43.34 -48.40
C VAL A 283 -24.86 41.84 -48.56
N ASN A 284 -25.27 41.29 -49.71
CA ASN A 284 -25.17 39.91 -50.19
C ASN A 284 -24.29 39.87 -51.47
N LEU A 285 -23.91 38.64 -51.89
CA LEU A 285 -23.58 38.18 -53.26
C LEU A 285 -22.12 38.20 -53.84
N SER A 286 -21.65 36.97 -54.11
CA SER A 286 -21.35 36.36 -55.43
C SER A 286 -19.93 36.39 -56.07
N SER A 287 -19.45 35.16 -56.34
CA SER A 287 -18.90 34.58 -57.59
C SER A 287 -17.85 35.32 -58.45
N ARG A 288 -16.76 34.62 -58.83
CA ARG A 288 -16.55 33.95 -60.14
C ARG A 288 -15.10 33.46 -60.34
N SER A 289 -15.03 32.37 -61.11
CA SER A 289 -13.92 31.65 -61.76
C SER A 289 -12.86 32.46 -62.52
N LYS A 290 -11.63 31.90 -62.67
CA LYS A 290 -11.11 31.30 -63.92
C LYS A 290 -9.64 30.84 -63.84
N ASP A 291 -9.43 29.60 -64.30
CA ASP A 291 -8.37 29.04 -65.17
C ASP A 291 -7.01 29.74 -65.31
N LEU A 292 -5.93 28.96 -65.19
CA LEU A 292 -4.98 28.76 -66.29
C LEU A 292 -4.10 27.51 -66.08
N ARG A 293 -3.82 26.88 -67.21
CA ARG A 293 -3.21 25.58 -67.50
C ARG A 293 -1.69 25.69 -67.61
N GLN A 294 -1.03 24.52 -67.46
CA GLN A 294 0.17 24.07 -68.20
C GLN A 294 1.51 24.73 -67.81
N ASP A 295 2.68 24.06 -67.74
CA ASP A 295 3.14 22.82 -68.39
C ASP A 295 4.52 22.33 -67.84
N TYR A 296 4.82 21.03 -68.06
CA TYR A 296 6.13 20.36 -68.29
C TYR A 296 7.24 20.14 -67.21
N GLU A 297 7.40 18.85 -66.89
CA GLU A 297 8.59 17.96 -66.82
C GLU A 297 10.00 18.51 -66.48
N SER A 298 10.68 17.88 -65.51
CA SER A 298 11.77 16.90 -65.74
C SER A 298 12.59 16.61 -64.46
N GLU A 299 13.09 15.37 -64.37
CA GLU A 299 13.77 14.65 -63.27
C GLU A 299 15.22 15.13 -62.94
N PRO A 300 16.11 14.33 -62.28
CA PRO A 300 16.13 13.87 -60.87
C PRO A 300 17.47 14.24 -60.15
N GLY A 301 17.57 14.08 -58.82
CA GLY A 301 18.91 14.06 -58.20
C GLY A 301 19.02 14.11 -56.67
N SER A 302 19.51 13.01 -56.11
CA SER A 302 20.33 12.85 -54.88
C SER A 302 19.73 13.09 -53.46
N ALA A 303 19.85 12.02 -52.66
CA ALA A 303 19.60 11.82 -51.21
C ALA A 303 20.45 12.74 -50.28
N PRO A 304 20.33 12.74 -48.92
CA PRO A 304 19.64 11.77 -48.03
C PRO A 304 18.75 12.35 -46.91
N VAL A 305 18.03 11.43 -46.27
CA VAL A 305 16.95 11.57 -45.29
C VAL A 305 17.44 11.51 -43.84
N SER A 306 16.90 12.37 -42.96
CA SER A 306 16.68 12.14 -41.52
C SER A 306 15.64 13.14 -40.96
N PRO A 307 14.96 12.90 -39.82
CA PRO A 307 13.50 12.82 -39.80
C PRO A 307 12.81 13.96 -39.03
N ARG A 308 11.54 14.22 -39.40
CA ARG A 308 10.60 15.07 -38.67
C ARG A 308 9.56 14.22 -37.91
N THR A 309 9.28 14.69 -36.70
CA THR A 309 8.19 14.37 -35.76
C THR A 309 6.80 14.81 -36.28
N PRO A 310 5.68 14.44 -35.63
CA PRO A 310 4.59 13.72 -36.27
C PRO A 310 3.34 14.56 -36.59
N LEU A 311 2.55 14.01 -37.51
CA LEU A 311 1.27 14.51 -38.00
C LEU A 311 0.10 14.27 -37.02
N ARG A 312 -0.81 15.25 -37.03
CA ARG A 312 -2.22 15.14 -36.67
C ARG A 312 -3.00 14.43 -37.79
N SER A 313 -3.98 13.60 -37.44
CA SER A 313 -5.16 13.25 -38.26
C SER A 313 -6.39 13.26 -37.34
N ALA A 314 -7.37 14.14 -37.53
CA ALA A 314 -8.43 14.14 -38.56
C ALA A 314 -9.48 13.06 -38.29
N VAL A 315 -10.55 13.48 -37.61
CA VAL A 315 -11.80 12.73 -37.38
C VAL A 315 -12.69 12.95 -38.60
N ALA A 316 -13.07 11.86 -39.26
CA ALA A 316 -14.09 11.83 -40.30
C ALA A 316 -15.46 11.58 -39.67
N SER A 317 -16.40 12.45 -40.00
CA SER A 317 -17.82 12.38 -39.67
C SER A 317 -18.56 11.44 -40.62
N VAL A 318 -19.29 10.46 -40.07
CA VAL A 318 -20.25 9.63 -40.80
C VAL A 318 -21.66 9.98 -40.29
N VAL A 319 -22.49 10.46 -41.22
CA VAL A 319 -23.93 10.68 -41.05
C VAL A 319 -24.63 9.41 -41.53
N ILE A 320 -25.47 8.81 -40.68
CA ILE A 320 -26.46 7.83 -41.11
C ILE A 320 -27.81 8.29 -40.58
N ASP A 321 -28.70 8.53 -41.53
CA ASP A 321 -30.12 8.79 -41.40
C ASP A 321 -30.83 7.48 -41.75
N MET A 322 -31.76 6.99 -40.91
CA MET A 322 -32.80 6.03 -41.33
C MET A 322 -34.05 6.16 -40.45
N THR A 323 -35.11 6.56 -41.12
CA THR A 323 -36.53 6.55 -40.74
C THR A 323 -37.18 5.16 -40.93
N ASP A 324 -38.28 4.96 -40.19
CA ASP A 324 -39.44 4.08 -40.39
C ASP A 324 -39.31 2.54 -40.32
N GLY A 325 -40.23 1.94 -39.56
CA GLY A 325 -40.48 0.50 -39.49
C GLY A 325 -41.49 0.11 -38.40
N SER A 326 -42.73 -0.15 -38.84
CA SER A 326 -44.00 -0.39 -38.13
C SER A 326 -44.15 -1.67 -37.27
N LEU A 327 -45.01 -1.55 -36.24
CA LEU A 327 -46.12 -2.43 -35.77
C LEU A 327 -46.03 -3.98 -35.82
N GLU A 328 -46.33 -4.61 -34.67
CA GLU A 328 -47.43 -5.61 -34.42
C GLU A 328 -47.49 -5.97 -32.90
N ASN A 329 -48.56 -5.60 -32.17
CA ASN A 329 -49.65 -6.45 -31.58
C ASN A 329 -49.23 -7.84 -31.03
N THR A 330 -49.63 -8.32 -29.83
CA THR A 330 -51.02 -8.52 -29.36
C THR A 330 -51.11 -8.92 -27.85
N GLN A 331 -52.17 -8.45 -27.16
CA GLN A 331 -53.04 -9.05 -26.09
C GLN A 331 -52.41 -9.74 -24.84
N ALA A 332 -52.63 -9.29 -23.58
CA ALA A 332 -53.86 -9.17 -22.75
C ALA A 332 -54.22 -10.45 -21.94
N ILE A 333 -54.32 -10.33 -20.61
CA ILE A 333 -55.34 -10.94 -19.71
C ILE A 333 -55.42 -10.07 -18.42
N VAL A 334 -56.65 -9.93 -17.93
CA VAL A 334 -57.21 -9.02 -16.91
C VAL A 334 -57.50 -9.81 -15.61
N ASP A 335 -57.76 -9.06 -14.52
CA ASP A 335 -58.56 -9.37 -13.30
C ASP A 335 -57.74 -9.20 -12.00
N ASP A 336 -58.21 -8.60 -10.89
CA ASP A 336 -59.41 -7.83 -10.59
C ASP A 336 -59.19 -7.05 -9.25
N LYS A 337 -60.05 -6.06 -8.99
CA LYS A 337 -60.14 -5.18 -7.78
C LYS A 337 -60.69 -5.97 -6.53
N PRO A 338 -60.84 -5.42 -5.28
CA PRO A 338 -61.22 -4.02 -4.94
C PRO A 338 -60.77 -3.37 -3.60
N VAL A 339 -60.82 -2.02 -3.64
CA VAL A 339 -61.39 -1.03 -2.69
C VAL A 339 -61.59 -1.41 -1.21
N MET A 340 -61.04 -0.58 -0.30
CA MET A 340 -61.74 -0.11 0.91
C MET A 340 -61.29 1.30 1.30
N ALA A 341 -62.27 2.12 1.66
CA ALA A 341 -62.18 3.52 2.05
C ALA A 341 -62.73 3.71 3.48
N VAL A 342 -62.57 4.94 4.00
CA VAL A 342 -63.32 5.59 5.12
C VAL A 342 -62.69 5.45 6.53
N PRO A 343 -62.82 6.40 7.49
CA PRO A 343 -63.29 7.81 7.46
C PRO A 343 -62.30 8.88 8.01
N VAL A 344 -62.57 10.13 7.62
CA VAL A 344 -62.22 11.35 8.36
C VAL A 344 -63.34 11.66 9.35
N ALA A 345 -63.00 12.03 10.59
CA ALA A 345 -63.95 12.50 11.59
C ALA A 345 -63.61 13.94 12.04
N ASP A 346 -64.60 14.81 11.90
CA ASP A 346 -64.73 16.14 12.51
C ASP A 346 -64.94 16.04 14.03
N ALA A 347 -64.45 17.05 14.78
CA ALA A 347 -65.21 17.77 15.81
C ALA A 347 -64.32 18.74 16.61
N GLY A 348 -64.81 19.97 16.84
CA GLY A 348 -64.46 20.74 18.05
C GLY A 348 -64.13 22.22 17.83
N ALA A 349 -65.16 23.05 17.69
CA ALA A 349 -65.07 24.52 17.70
C ALA A 349 -65.33 25.12 19.09
N MET A 350 -64.68 26.28 19.34
CA MET A 350 -65.07 27.44 20.19
C MET A 350 -64.98 27.37 21.74
N PRO A 351 -64.92 28.53 22.48
CA PRO A 351 -64.66 29.93 22.09
C PRO A 351 -63.80 30.81 23.05
N LEU A 352 -63.43 32.00 22.52
CA LEU A 352 -63.30 33.37 23.10
C LEU A 352 -63.14 33.61 24.62
N ALA A 353 -62.19 34.49 24.97
CA ALA A 353 -62.48 35.72 25.75
C ALA A 353 -61.34 36.76 25.66
N ASP A 354 -61.76 38.02 25.56
CA ASP A 354 -61.02 39.26 25.36
C ASP A 354 -60.17 39.75 26.55
N ALA A 355 -59.23 40.67 26.31
CA ALA A 355 -59.34 42.06 26.80
C ALA A 355 -58.06 42.94 26.60
N ALA A 356 -58.31 44.12 26.02
CA ALA A 356 -57.76 45.44 26.37
C ALA A 356 -56.33 45.88 25.94
N ASN A 357 -56.29 46.66 24.86
CA ASN A 357 -55.57 47.96 24.76
C ASN A 357 -56.37 49.05 25.55
N PRO A 358 -55.96 50.34 25.72
CA PRO A 358 -54.90 51.16 25.07
C PRO A 358 -54.21 52.13 26.11
N PRO A 359 -53.73 53.37 25.82
CA PRO A 359 -53.36 54.04 24.56
C PRO A 359 -51.99 54.78 24.57
N ALA A 360 -51.59 55.22 23.38
CA ALA A 360 -50.60 56.25 23.13
C ALA A 360 -51.14 57.69 23.32
N LYS A 361 -50.27 58.61 23.74
CA LYS A 361 -50.31 60.09 23.55
C LYS A 361 -48.85 60.55 23.45
N ALA A 362 -48.35 61.12 22.36
CA ALA A 362 -48.59 62.43 21.75
C ALA A 362 -47.75 63.57 22.37
N ALA A 363 -47.04 64.27 21.46
CA ALA A 363 -46.60 65.67 21.49
C ALA A 363 -45.46 66.07 22.45
N GLU A 364 -44.37 66.65 21.94
CA GLU A 364 -44.26 68.07 21.52
C GLU A 364 -42.80 68.55 21.57
N ALA A 365 -42.48 69.45 20.64
CA ALA A 365 -41.17 70.05 20.40
C ALA A 365 -40.92 71.26 21.32
N THR A 366 -39.64 71.62 21.50
CA THR A 366 -39.08 73.01 21.44
C THR A 366 -37.59 72.96 21.84
N SER A 367 -36.65 73.28 20.94
CA SER A 367 -36.05 74.61 20.72
C SER A 367 -35.25 75.16 21.92
N LYS A 368 -33.92 75.29 21.77
CA LYS A 368 -33.23 76.61 21.80
C LYS A 368 -31.74 76.54 21.46
N ILE A 369 -31.31 77.63 20.84
CA ILE A 369 -30.05 77.95 20.19
C ILE A 369 -29.09 78.64 21.19
N GLY A 370 -27.82 78.18 21.24
CA GLY A 370 -26.52 78.86 21.54
C GLY A 370 -26.39 79.94 22.64
N PRO A 371 -25.19 80.58 22.80
CA PRO A 371 -23.88 80.32 22.17
C PRO A 371 -22.66 80.48 23.13
N LYS A 372 -21.44 80.38 22.53
CA LYS A 372 -20.17 81.08 22.86
C LYS A 372 -19.08 80.43 23.76
N THR A 373 -18.04 79.97 23.04
CA THR A 373 -16.60 80.33 23.11
C THR A 373 -15.71 80.10 24.35
N ALA A 374 -14.63 79.33 24.06
CA ALA A 374 -13.19 79.60 24.33
C ALA A 374 -12.55 79.20 25.67
N ALA A 375 -11.76 78.11 25.64
CA ALA A 375 -10.40 77.95 26.20
C ALA A 375 -9.91 76.52 25.81
N ALA A 376 -9.04 76.31 24.83
CA ALA A 376 -7.58 76.52 24.80
C ALA A 376 -6.75 75.40 25.50
N ILE A 377 -6.06 74.61 24.65
CA ILE A 377 -4.69 74.08 24.78
C ILE A 377 -4.47 72.72 25.50
N GLY A 378 -3.92 71.77 24.72
CA GLY A 378 -3.33 70.48 25.14
C GLY A 378 -4.27 69.30 24.84
N THR A 379 -4.05 68.42 23.86
CA THR A 379 -2.85 67.65 23.53
C THR A 379 -3.01 67.08 22.11
N ALA A 380 -2.19 67.54 21.16
CA ALA A 380 -2.11 66.98 19.82
C ALA A 380 -1.07 65.84 19.79
N ARG A 381 -1.52 64.58 19.91
CA ARG A 381 -0.81 63.35 19.48
C ARG A 381 -1.70 62.10 19.67
N SER A 382 -2.72 61.90 18.83
CA SER A 382 -3.35 60.56 18.62
C SER A 382 -4.43 60.54 17.51
N ALA A 383 -4.21 61.17 16.36
CA ALA A 383 -5.21 61.15 15.27
C ALA A 383 -4.56 60.92 13.89
N CYS A 384 -4.04 59.72 13.68
CA CYS A 384 -3.74 59.18 12.33
C CYS A 384 -4.35 57.78 12.10
N CYS A 385 -5.03 57.21 13.09
CA CYS A 385 -5.83 56.01 12.88
C CYS A 385 -7.25 56.44 12.52
N GLY A 386 -7.51 56.62 11.22
CA GLY A 386 -8.89 56.58 10.73
C GLY A 386 -9.57 55.30 11.25
N PRO A 387 -10.91 55.29 11.44
CA PRO A 387 -11.61 54.15 12.03
C PRO A 387 -11.21 52.87 11.29
N GLN A 388 -10.42 52.01 11.95
CA GLN A 388 -10.12 50.69 11.43
C GLN A 388 -11.47 50.05 11.15
N LYS A 389 -11.74 49.69 9.88
CA LYS A 389 -12.85 48.80 9.53
C LYS A 389 -12.79 47.66 10.54
N ALA A 390 -13.79 47.59 11.44
CA ALA A 390 -13.83 46.60 12.51
C ALA A 390 -13.42 45.25 11.92
N ALA A 391 -12.30 44.70 12.39
CA ALA A 391 -11.67 43.52 11.82
C ALA A 391 -12.73 42.42 11.67
N GLY A 392 -13.21 42.26 10.44
CA GLY A 392 -14.54 41.74 10.20
C GLY A 392 -14.59 40.22 10.28
N ASP A 393 -15.41 39.72 11.20
CA ASP A 393 -16.22 38.50 11.13
C ASP A 393 -15.57 37.13 10.82
N LYS A 394 -14.25 37.03 10.61
CA LYS A 394 -13.59 35.74 10.36
C LYS A 394 -13.17 35.07 11.65
N PHE A 395 -13.62 33.82 11.85
CA PHE A 395 -13.18 32.96 12.93
C PHE A 395 -11.84 32.28 12.57
N PRO A 396 -10.87 32.20 13.50
CA PRO A 396 -9.55 31.60 13.25
C PRO A 396 -9.60 30.07 13.29
N LEU A 397 -10.40 29.49 12.38
CA LEU A 397 -10.69 28.06 12.34
C LEU A 397 -9.90 27.32 11.26
N GLY A 398 -9.10 28.01 10.45
CA GLY A 398 -8.57 27.40 9.24
C GLY A 398 -7.53 26.31 9.48
N MET A 399 -6.63 26.50 10.46
CA MET A 399 -5.69 25.46 10.86
C MET A 399 -6.41 24.22 11.42
N ALA A 400 -7.39 24.42 12.30
CA ALA A 400 -8.15 23.32 12.88
C ALA A 400 -8.88 22.50 11.81
N ARG A 401 -9.49 23.16 10.80
CA ARG A 401 -10.11 22.49 9.65
C ARG A 401 -9.10 21.67 8.86
N PHE A 402 -7.92 22.21 8.62
CA PHE A 402 -6.87 21.53 7.90
C PHE A 402 -6.36 20.29 8.64
N CYS A 403 -6.03 20.41 9.93
CA CYS A 403 -5.60 19.29 10.76
C CYS A 403 -6.68 18.20 10.87
N ALA A 404 -7.94 18.60 11.05
CA ALA A 404 -9.08 17.69 11.07
C ALA A 404 -9.20 16.90 9.74
N SER A 405 -9.16 17.58 8.59
CA SER A 405 -9.18 16.92 7.28
C SER A 405 -7.98 15.99 7.07
N MET A 406 -6.78 16.39 7.48
CA MET A 406 -5.59 15.55 7.38
C MET A 406 -5.74 14.27 8.21
N HIS A 407 -6.24 14.40 9.45
CA HIS A 407 -6.46 13.25 10.31
C HIS A 407 -7.56 12.33 9.76
N VAL A 408 -8.60 12.86 9.10
CA VAL A 408 -9.56 12.01 8.36
C VAL A 408 -8.85 11.20 7.27
N VAL A 409 -7.95 11.82 6.50
CA VAL A 409 -7.17 11.12 5.47
C VAL A 409 -6.35 9.99 6.09
N VAL A 410 -5.58 10.29 7.14
CA VAL A 410 -4.79 9.28 7.85
C VAL A 410 -5.67 8.14 8.36
N GLY A 411 -6.84 8.44 8.92
CA GLY A 411 -7.75 7.41 9.42
C GLY A 411 -8.36 6.52 8.35
N HIS A 412 -8.59 7.04 7.14
CA HIS A 412 -9.03 6.20 6.02
C HIS A 412 -7.90 5.30 5.49
N ILE A 413 -6.65 5.79 5.43
CA ILE A 413 -5.51 4.94 5.03
C ILE A 413 -5.23 3.87 6.09
N TYR A 414 -5.37 4.21 7.38
CA TYR A 414 -5.31 3.26 8.49
C TYR A 414 -6.39 2.17 8.37
N ALA A 415 -7.64 2.56 8.07
CA ALA A 415 -8.74 1.61 7.89
C ALA A 415 -8.52 0.65 6.71
N LYS A 416 -7.69 1.02 5.73
CA LYS A 416 -7.25 0.17 4.61
C LYS A 416 -6.04 -0.72 4.94
N GLY A 417 -5.51 -0.66 6.17
CA GLY A 417 -4.32 -1.42 6.57
C GLY A 417 -3.01 -0.90 5.96
N ALA A 418 -3.00 0.32 5.42
CA ALA A 418 -1.88 0.87 4.67
C ALA A 418 -0.96 1.79 5.52
N THR A 419 -1.18 1.88 6.84
CA THR A 419 -0.30 2.60 7.77
C THR A 419 0.13 1.70 8.92
N ALA A 420 1.13 2.15 9.69
CA ALA A 420 1.45 1.55 10.99
C ALA A 420 0.22 1.54 11.93
N PRO A 421 0.09 0.54 12.82
CA PRO A 421 -1.07 0.35 13.70
C PRO A 421 -1.07 1.32 14.90
N ILE A 422 -0.96 2.63 14.63
CA ILE A 422 -0.95 3.67 15.68
C ILE A 422 -2.40 3.97 16.09
N SER A 423 -2.71 3.80 17.38
CA SER A 423 -4.07 4.00 17.95
C SER A 423 -4.72 5.30 17.48
N ALA A 424 -3.98 6.41 17.51
CA ALA A 424 -4.48 7.72 17.14
C ALA A 424 -5.02 7.76 15.70
N PHE A 425 -4.39 7.06 14.76
CA PHE A 425 -4.80 7.07 13.35
C PHE A 425 -6.21 6.50 13.16
N GLY A 426 -6.59 5.52 13.99
CA GLY A 426 -7.93 4.94 13.98
C GLY A 426 -9.06 5.95 14.27
N PHE A 427 -8.77 7.12 14.82
CA PHE A 427 -9.77 8.13 15.21
C PHE A 427 -10.06 9.22 14.17
N GLY A 428 -9.44 9.15 12.99
CA GLY A 428 -9.65 10.15 11.93
C GLY A 428 -11.12 10.40 11.59
N PHE A 429 -11.97 9.37 11.64
CA PHE A 429 -13.41 9.47 11.34
C PHE A 429 -14.18 10.41 12.30
N THR A 430 -13.68 10.66 13.51
CA THR A 430 -14.35 11.49 14.53
C THR A 430 -14.43 12.97 14.14
N TRP A 431 -13.59 13.40 13.19
CA TRP A 431 -13.60 14.78 12.69
C TRP A 431 -14.73 15.06 11.69
N VAL A 432 -15.36 14.03 11.10
CA VAL A 432 -16.53 14.23 10.22
C VAL A 432 -17.71 14.86 11.00
N PRO A 433 -18.10 14.34 12.18
CA PRO A 433 -19.00 15.04 13.11
C PRO A 433 -18.59 16.47 13.44
N TRP A 434 -17.30 16.71 13.70
CA TRP A 434 -16.81 18.06 13.97
C TRP A 434 -17.09 19.01 12.80
N PHE A 435 -17.00 18.55 11.55
CA PHE A 435 -17.36 19.35 10.37
C PHE A 435 -18.87 19.66 10.28
N PHE A 436 -19.76 18.74 10.69
CA PHE A 436 -21.20 19.03 10.79
C PHE A 436 -21.49 20.12 11.83
N MET A 437 -20.89 19.99 13.01
CA MET A 437 -21.02 20.98 14.08
C MET A 437 -20.43 22.33 13.68
N LEU A 438 -19.23 22.34 13.08
CA LEU A 438 -18.61 23.52 12.51
C LEU A 438 -19.53 24.22 11.51
N SER A 439 -20.16 23.46 10.61
CA SER A 439 -21.07 24.04 9.64
C SER A 439 -22.29 24.67 10.32
N GLY A 440 -22.95 23.97 11.25
CA GLY A 440 -24.07 24.53 12.00
C GLY A 440 -23.69 25.83 12.72
N PHE A 441 -22.50 25.85 13.32
CA PHE A 441 -21.94 26.98 14.04
C PHE A 441 -21.67 28.19 13.15
N VAL A 442 -20.87 28.04 12.09
CA VAL A 442 -20.49 29.16 11.21
C VAL A 442 -21.72 29.75 10.52
N LEU A 443 -22.64 28.89 10.06
CA LEU A 443 -23.85 29.34 9.39
C LEU A 443 -24.77 30.12 10.34
N SER A 444 -24.99 29.61 11.55
CA SER A 444 -25.85 30.26 12.55
C SER A 444 -25.22 31.53 13.09
N ALA A 445 -23.91 31.56 13.32
CA ALA A 445 -23.21 32.76 13.78
C ALA A 445 -23.32 33.91 12.78
N ALA A 446 -23.21 33.61 11.48
CA ALA A 446 -23.43 34.60 10.43
C ALA A 446 -24.90 35.06 10.35
N HIS A 447 -25.84 34.11 10.38
CA HIS A 447 -27.27 34.41 10.25
C HIS A 447 -27.84 35.19 11.45
N LEU A 448 -27.49 34.80 12.68
CA LEU A 448 -27.95 35.47 13.91
C LEU A 448 -27.45 36.92 14.02
N ARG A 449 -26.33 37.24 13.36
CA ARG A 449 -25.81 38.61 13.30
C ARG A 449 -26.47 39.43 12.21
N ARG A 450 -26.61 38.84 11.01
CA ARG A 450 -27.14 39.52 9.82
C ARG A 450 -28.07 38.57 9.09
N PRO A 451 -29.37 38.53 9.47
CA PRO A 451 -30.33 37.70 8.77
C PRO A 451 -30.48 38.23 7.34
N LYS A 452 -30.35 37.35 6.36
CA LYS A 452 -30.55 37.67 4.95
C LYS A 452 -31.85 37.03 4.45
N GLU A 453 -32.70 37.84 3.84
CA GLU A 453 -33.87 37.34 3.13
C GLU A 453 -33.44 36.70 1.80
N GLU A 454 -33.78 35.43 1.63
CA GLU A 454 -33.51 34.63 0.44
C GLU A 454 -34.38 33.37 0.49
N THR A 455 -34.63 32.72 -0.64
CA THR A 455 -35.37 31.45 -0.65
C THR A 455 -34.50 30.31 -0.11
N VAL A 456 -35.13 29.23 0.37
CA VAL A 456 -34.39 28.03 0.81
C VAL A 456 -33.58 27.44 -0.34
N LEU A 457 -34.16 27.38 -1.54
CA LEU A 457 -33.47 26.89 -2.73
C LEU A 457 -32.29 27.80 -3.11
N GLY A 458 -32.47 29.12 -3.09
CA GLY A 458 -31.37 30.07 -3.35
C GLY A 458 -30.23 29.93 -2.33
N TYR A 459 -30.57 29.63 -1.07
CA TYR A 459 -29.57 29.34 -0.03
C TYR A 459 -28.77 28.06 -0.32
N VAL A 460 -29.47 26.95 -0.61
CA VAL A 460 -28.86 25.66 -0.96
C VAL A 460 -27.96 25.81 -2.19
N MET A 461 -28.44 26.49 -3.24
CA MET A 461 -27.70 26.70 -4.47
C MET A 461 -26.47 27.58 -4.29
N ARG A 462 -26.51 28.59 -3.42
CA ARG A 462 -25.31 29.38 -3.11
C ARG A 462 -24.27 28.55 -2.37
N ARG A 463 -24.70 27.62 -1.50
CA ARG A 463 -23.78 26.77 -0.73
C ARG A 463 -23.19 25.64 -1.58
N SER A 464 -23.99 25.04 -2.47
CA SER A 464 -23.50 24.01 -3.39
C SER A 464 -22.36 24.52 -4.28
N VAL A 465 -22.35 25.82 -4.62
CA VAL A 465 -21.24 26.45 -5.35
C VAL A 465 -19.87 26.20 -4.71
N SER A 466 -19.82 26.19 -3.38
CA SER A 466 -18.55 26.04 -2.67
C SER A 466 -17.99 24.61 -2.68
N ILE A 467 -18.84 23.59 -2.86
CA ILE A 467 -18.46 22.17 -2.69
C ILE A 467 -18.58 21.35 -3.98
N TYR A 468 -19.70 21.49 -4.69
CA TYR A 468 -20.08 20.58 -5.75
C TYR A 468 -19.12 20.55 -6.96
N PRO A 469 -18.46 21.66 -7.37
CA PRO A 469 -17.55 21.63 -8.52
C PRO A 469 -16.43 20.61 -8.37
N LEU A 470 -15.83 20.58 -7.17
CA LEU A 470 -14.70 19.73 -6.90
C LEU A 470 -15.12 18.27 -6.76
N TYR A 471 -16.27 18.03 -6.12
CA TYR A 471 -16.89 16.70 -6.02
C TYR A 471 -17.27 16.14 -7.40
N ALA A 472 -17.93 16.93 -8.25
CA ALA A 472 -18.28 16.50 -9.61
C ALA A 472 -17.03 16.17 -10.43
N ALA A 473 -15.98 17.00 -10.33
CA ALA A 473 -14.72 16.76 -11.03
C ALA A 473 -13.98 15.52 -10.51
N SER A 474 -14.12 15.17 -9.23
CA SER A 474 -13.48 13.98 -8.66
C SER A 474 -14.23 12.69 -9.03
N LEU A 475 -15.54 12.73 -9.30
CA LEU A 475 -16.31 11.56 -9.73
C LEU A 475 -15.85 10.99 -11.07
N LEU A 476 -15.34 11.82 -11.99
CA LEU A 476 -14.84 11.37 -13.30
C LEU A 476 -13.61 10.44 -13.21
N PRO A 477 -12.50 10.82 -12.56
CA PRO A 477 -11.36 9.92 -12.37
C PRO A 477 -11.71 8.74 -11.45
N ALA A 478 -12.58 8.93 -10.45
CA ALA A 478 -13.05 7.81 -9.62
C ALA A 478 -13.82 6.78 -10.45
N PHE A 479 -14.69 7.23 -11.37
CA PHE A 479 -15.38 6.36 -12.32
C PHE A 479 -14.40 5.68 -13.27
N ALA A 480 -13.42 6.40 -13.83
CA ALA A 480 -12.42 5.80 -14.72
C ALA A 480 -11.62 4.69 -14.03
N ILE A 481 -11.25 4.89 -12.76
CA ILE A 481 -10.58 3.88 -11.93
C ILE A 481 -11.53 2.68 -11.71
N ALA A 482 -12.76 2.91 -11.27
CA ALA A 482 -13.75 1.85 -11.05
C ALA A 482 -14.06 1.06 -12.34
N PHE A 483 -14.16 1.74 -13.47
CA PHE A 483 -14.35 1.15 -14.79
C PHE A 483 -13.16 0.29 -15.20
N SER A 484 -11.93 0.75 -14.97
CA SER A 484 -10.71 -0.04 -15.21
C SER A 484 -10.57 -1.27 -14.29
N GLN A 485 -11.31 -1.27 -13.17
CA GLN A 485 -11.25 -2.28 -12.12
C GLN A 485 -12.47 -3.21 -12.12
N ASP A 486 -13.39 -3.08 -13.08
CA ASP A 486 -14.67 -3.82 -13.08
C ASP A 486 -15.42 -3.70 -11.73
N GLN A 487 -15.50 -2.48 -11.22
CA GLN A 487 -16.14 -2.14 -9.95
C GLN A 487 -17.11 -0.96 -10.13
N VAL A 488 -17.70 -0.84 -11.32
CA VAL A 488 -18.63 0.25 -11.63
C VAL A 488 -19.93 0.02 -10.83
N PRO A 489 -20.36 0.99 -10.01
CA PRO A 489 -21.62 0.88 -9.28
C PRO A 489 -22.82 0.80 -10.23
N SER A 490 -23.96 0.31 -9.73
CA SER A 490 -25.21 0.30 -10.49
C SER A 490 -25.62 1.72 -10.93
N ALA A 491 -26.37 1.80 -12.04
CA ALA A 491 -26.84 3.08 -12.57
C ALA A 491 -27.61 3.92 -11.51
N ALA A 492 -28.39 3.26 -10.65
CA ALA A 492 -29.10 3.93 -9.55
C ALA A 492 -28.14 4.63 -8.57
N VAL A 493 -27.03 3.97 -8.20
CA VAL A 493 -25.99 4.55 -7.32
C VAL A 493 -25.29 5.72 -8.00
N LEU A 494 -24.96 5.60 -9.30
CA LEU A 494 -24.33 6.67 -10.08
C LEU A 494 -25.23 7.92 -10.20
N VAL A 495 -26.52 7.71 -10.42
CA VAL A 495 -27.52 8.79 -10.41
C VAL A 495 -27.58 9.40 -9.01
N ALA A 496 -27.73 8.60 -7.96
CA ALA A 496 -27.80 9.10 -6.59
C ALA A 496 -26.57 9.93 -6.22
N GLN A 497 -25.35 9.47 -6.55
CA GLN A 497 -24.12 10.22 -6.31
C GLN A 497 -24.07 11.55 -7.06
N SER A 498 -24.56 11.59 -8.29
CA SER A 498 -24.59 12.82 -9.09
C SER A 498 -25.45 13.89 -8.40
N PHE A 499 -26.48 13.50 -7.65
CA PHE A 499 -27.34 14.41 -6.90
C PHE A 499 -26.96 14.59 -5.42
N LEU A 500 -25.81 14.05 -4.98
CA LEU A 500 -25.44 13.97 -3.56
C LEU A 500 -26.54 13.29 -2.72
N ALA A 501 -27.18 12.24 -3.24
CA ALA A 501 -28.27 11.52 -2.58
C ALA A 501 -27.85 10.13 -2.05
N GLN A 502 -26.60 9.72 -2.23
CA GLN A 502 -26.13 8.36 -1.94
C GLN A 502 -26.27 7.93 -0.48
N ALA A 503 -26.25 8.87 0.48
CA ALA A 503 -26.37 8.55 1.91
C ALA A 503 -27.81 8.27 2.41
N TRP A 504 -28.82 8.47 1.55
CA TRP A 504 -30.23 8.30 1.93
C TRP A 504 -30.69 6.85 1.92
N VAL A 505 -30.11 6.07 1.02
CA VAL A 505 -30.39 4.64 0.89
C VAL A 505 -29.15 3.91 1.41
N PRO A 506 -29.25 3.17 2.53
CA PRO A 506 -28.10 2.49 3.13
C PRO A 506 -27.33 1.64 2.12
N GLN A 507 -28.04 0.85 1.32
CA GLN A 507 -27.50 -0.01 0.27
C GLN A 507 -26.63 0.76 -0.74
N TRP A 508 -26.89 2.06 -0.98
CA TRP A 508 -26.14 2.80 -2.00
C TRP A 508 -24.85 3.42 -1.47
N THR A 509 -24.70 3.57 -0.16
CA THR A 509 -23.65 4.44 0.40
C THR A 509 -22.25 3.84 0.23
N GLU A 510 -22.08 2.58 0.65
CA GLU A 510 -20.79 1.89 0.63
C GLU A 510 -20.40 1.42 -0.78
N HIS A 511 -21.38 1.22 -1.66
CA HIS A 511 -21.21 0.85 -3.07
C HIS A 511 -20.93 2.03 -4.01
N SER A 512 -20.75 3.24 -3.47
CA SER A 512 -20.62 4.45 -4.27
C SER A 512 -19.15 4.78 -4.61
N LEU A 513 -18.88 5.32 -5.81
CA LEU A 513 -17.52 5.67 -6.30
C LEU A 513 -16.63 6.42 -5.29
N GLN A 514 -17.21 7.34 -4.53
CA GLN A 514 -16.57 8.09 -3.44
C GLN A 514 -17.43 7.95 -2.19
N SER A 515 -17.49 6.73 -1.68
CA SER A 515 -18.21 6.38 -0.46
C SER A 515 -17.87 7.33 0.70
N HIS A 516 -16.61 7.75 0.86
CA HIS A 516 -16.24 8.72 1.89
C HIS A 516 -17.02 10.02 1.78
N CYS A 517 -17.35 10.51 0.59
CA CYS A 517 -18.06 11.78 0.38
C CYS A 517 -19.55 11.77 0.76
N TRP A 518 -20.07 10.70 1.38
CA TRP A 518 -21.44 10.61 1.91
C TRP A 518 -21.86 11.82 2.75
N PHE A 519 -20.93 12.44 3.48
CA PHE A 519 -21.22 13.57 4.37
C PHE A 519 -21.82 14.78 3.61
N LEU A 520 -21.50 14.92 2.32
CA LEU A 520 -22.05 15.97 1.46
C LEU A 520 -23.55 15.80 1.22
N SER A 521 -24.03 14.55 1.18
CA SER A 521 -25.46 14.25 1.09
C SER A 521 -26.23 14.77 2.30
N CYS A 522 -25.66 14.64 3.49
CA CYS A 522 -26.25 15.15 4.72
C CYS A 522 -26.33 16.68 4.70
N MET A 523 -25.27 17.34 4.23
CA MET A 523 -25.17 18.80 4.19
C MET A 523 -26.28 19.47 3.37
N VAL A 524 -26.66 18.88 2.23
CA VAL A 524 -27.72 19.44 1.36
C VAL A 524 -29.04 19.57 2.12
N VAL A 525 -29.43 18.54 2.88
CA VAL A 525 -30.68 18.57 3.66
C VAL A 525 -30.58 19.48 4.88
N TYR A 526 -29.42 19.55 5.53
CA TYR A 526 -29.22 20.52 6.61
C TYR A 526 -29.34 21.95 6.12
N TRP A 527 -28.87 22.26 4.90
CA TRP A 527 -29.07 23.57 4.30
C TRP A 527 -30.52 23.86 3.96
N PHE A 528 -31.27 22.85 3.52
CA PHE A 528 -32.70 22.97 3.28
C PHE A 528 -33.45 23.31 4.59
N CYS A 529 -33.13 22.61 5.67
CA CYS A 529 -33.74 22.80 6.99
C CYS A 529 -33.13 23.98 7.78
N PHE A 530 -32.06 24.61 7.31
CA PHE A 530 -31.28 25.58 8.10
C PHE A 530 -32.10 26.78 8.56
N LYS A 531 -32.92 27.38 7.66
CA LYS A 531 -33.71 28.57 7.98
C LYS A 531 -34.77 28.33 9.08
N PRO A 532 -35.66 27.31 8.96
CA PRO A 532 -36.62 27.04 10.02
C PRO A 532 -35.93 26.69 11.35
N LEU A 533 -34.86 25.89 11.30
CA LEU A 533 -34.07 25.57 12.50
C LEU A 533 -33.42 26.81 13.12
N SER A 534 -32.88 27.72 12.31
CA SER A 534 -32.22 28.93 12.81
C SER A 534 -33.22 29.90 13.46
N LYS A 535 -34.47 29.93 12.98
CA LYS A 535 -35.55 30.69 13.61
C LYS A 535 -35.89 30.11 14.99
N ALA A 536 -36.05 28.78 15.08
CA ALA A 536 -36.30 28.09 16.34
C ALA A 536 -35.17 28.29 17.36
N VAL A 537 -33.90 28.11 16.94
CA VAL A 537 -32.72 28.35 17.78
C VAL A 537 -32.62 29.83 18.21
N GLY A 538 -33.04 30.75 17.34
CA GLY A 538 -33.08 32.18 17.62
C GLY A 538 -33.94 32.55 18.83
N TRP A 539 -34.99 31.78 19.11
CA TRP A 539 -35.93 32.01 20.22
C TRP A 539 -35.49 31.39 21.54
N LEU A 540 -34.45 30.55 21.56
CA LEU A 540 -34.00 29.91 22.78
C LEU A 540 -33.32 30.91 23.73
N SER A 541 -33.70 30.82 25.00
CA SER A 541 -33.04 31.48 26.13
C SER A 541 -31.71 30.78 26.46
N PHE A 542 -30.87 31.40 27.30
CA PHE A 542 -29.62 30.79 27.74
C PHE A 542 -29.82 29.40 28.38
N ARG A 543 -30.84 29.26 29.26
CA ARG A 543 -31.19 27.97 29.88
C ARG A 543 -31.66 26.96 28.83
N GLY A 544 -32.50 27.40 27.90
CA GLY A 544 -32.98 26.55 26.81
C GLY A 544 -31.84 26.03 25.95
N VAL A 545 -30.87 26.87 25.59
CA VAL A 545 -29.68 26.47 24.83
C VAL A 545 -28.88 25.40 25.59
N VAL A 546 -28.59 25.62 26.87
CA VAL A 546 -27.82 24.65 27.68
C VAL A 546 -28.54 23.31 27.81
N LEU A 547 -29.85 23.31 28.08
CA LEU A 547 -30.64 22.08 28.20
C LEU A 547 -30.68 21.30 26.87
N TRP A 548 -30.90 21.98 25.74
CA TRP A 548 -30.86 21.34 24.43
C TRP A 548 -29.47 20.81 24.08
N MET A 549 -28.40 21.53 24.41
CA MET A 549 -27.04 21.01 24.21
C MET A 549 -26.79 19.75 25.04
N ALA A 550 -27.19 19.73 26.32
CA ALA A 550 -27.07 18.55 27.18
C ALA A 550 -27.84 17.34 26.61
N PHE A 551 -29.06 17.56 26.11
CA PHE A 551 -29.84 16.52 25.44
C PHE A 551 -29.12 15.96 24.19
N LEU A 552 -28.60 16.84 23.32
CA LEU A 552 -27.91 16.39 22.10
C LEU A 552 -26.56 15.73 22.38
N PHE A 553 -25.86 16.08 23.48
CA PHE A 553 -24.66 15.36 23.93
C PHE A 553 -24.99 13.96 24.47
N PHE A 554 -26.20 13.73 24.98
CA PHE A 554 -26.63 12.43 25.49
C PHE A 554 -27.03 11.47 24.36
N LEU A 555 -27.63 11.97 23.26
CA LEU A 555 -28.16 11.14 22.17
C LEU A 555 -27.20 10.04 21.64
N PRO A 556 -25.89 10.30 21.42
CA PRO A 556 -24.97 9.28 20.91
C PRO A 556 -24.82 8.07 21.83
N TRP A 557 -24.99 8.26 23.14
CA TRP A 557 -24.90 7.18 24.14
C TRP A 557 -26.01 6.15 23.99
N LEU A 558 -27.13 6.47 23.34
CA LEU A 558 -28.19 5.51 23.05
C LEU A 558 -27.68 4.33 22.20
N THR A 559 -26.66 4.55 21.36
CA THR A 559 -26.05 3.47 20.55
C THR A 559 -25.17 2.51 21.32
N VAL A 560 -24.90 2.82 22.59
CA VAL A 560 -24.22 1.94 23.55
C VAL A 560 -25.23 1.37 24.54
N ILE A 561 -26.10 2.23 25.10
CA ILE A 561 -27.06 1.86 26.14
C ILE A 561 -28.12 0.89 25.60
N VAL A 562 -28.70 1.13 24.42
CA VAL A 562 -29.77 0.29 23.89
C VAL A 562 -29.29 -1.14 23.61
N PRO A 563 -28.18 -1.38 22.89
CA PRO A 563 -27.64 -2.72 22.67
C PRO A 563 -27.24 -3.45 23.96
N GLU A 564 -26.71 -2.73 24.95
CA GLU A 564 -26.39 -3.29 26.26
C GLU A 564 -27.65 -3.76 27.00
N LEU A 565 -28.74 -2.99 26.90
CA LEU A 565 -30.05 -3.35 27.48
C LEU A 565 -30.76 -4.49 26.72
N THR A 566 -30.50 -4.67 25.42
CA THR A 566 -31.07 -5.76 24.61
C THR A 566 -30.25 -7.04 24.65
N GLY A 567 -29.06 -7.02 25.27
CA GLY A 567 -28.16 -8.19 25.37
C GLY A 567 -27.24 -8.39 24.17
N ASP A 568 -27.21 -7.46 23.21
CA ASP A 568 -26.33 -7.51 22.03
C ASP A 568 -24.90 -7.01 22.32
N GLY A 569 -24.72 -6.33 23.45
CA GLY A 569 -23.45 -5.77 23.92
C GLY A 569 -22.99 -4.52 23.16
N ALA A 570 -22.05 -3.77 23.73
CA ALA A 570 -21.53 -2.51 23.17
C ALA A 570 -20.78 -2.64 21.82
N THR A 571 -20.53 -3.85 21.33
CA THR A 571 -19.78 -4.14 20.09
C THR A 571 -20.62 -4.78 18.98
N TRP A 572 -21.95 -4.81 19.11
CA TRP A 572 -22.88 -5.40 18.13
C TRP A 572 -22.61 -5.00 16.66
N TYR A 573 -22.16 -3.76 16.44
CA TYR A 573 -21.89 -3.22 15.09
C TYR A 573 -20.62 -3.78 14.43
N GLN A 574 -19.77 -4.51 15.15
CA GLN A 574 -18.52 -5.07 14.62
C GLN A 574 -18.75 -6.22 13.64
N VAL A 575 -19.95 -6.83 13.69
CA VAL A 575 -20.36 -7.91 12.77
C VAL A 575 -20.44 -7.42 11.32
N HIS A 576 -20.79 -6.16 11.12
CA HIS A 576 -20.91 -5.57 9.80
C HIS A 576 -19.53 -5.30 9.17
N GLY A 577 -19.27 -5.97 8.04
CA GLY A 577 -18.14 -5.70 7.16
C GLY A 577 -18.48 -4.67 6.08
N TRP A 578 -17.47 -3.91 5.65
CA TRP A 578 -17.62 -2.93 4.58
C TRP A 578 -18.16 -3.58 3.29
N GLY A 579 -19.19 -2.98 2.70
CA GLY A 579 -19.86 -3.44 1.49
C GLY A 579 -20.95 -4.49 1.72
N GLN A 580 -21.21 -4.90 2.95
CA GLN A 580 -22.31 -5.81 3.27
C GLN A 580 -23.59 -5.01 3.53
N ASP A 581 -24.68 -5.38 2.87
CA ASP A 581 -25.99 -4.76 2.99
C ASP A 581 -27.16 -5.77 3.02
N ASP A 582 -26.85 -7.04 3.32
CA ASP A 582 -27.80 -8.16 3.26
C ASP A 582 -28.66 -8.31 4.53
N THR A 583 -28.15 -7.91 5.69
CA THR A 583 -28.83 -8.11 6.97
C THR A 583 -29.46 -6.81 7.50
N TRP A 584 -30.45 -6.93 8.37
CA TRP A 584 -31.02 -5.75 9.04
C TRP A 584 -29.98 -5.04 9.92
N GLN A 585 -29.04 -5.80 10.51
CA GLN A 585 -27.92 -5.25 11.26
C GLN A 585 -27.01 -4.41 10.35
N ASP A 586 -26.64 -4.93 9.17
CA ASP A 586 -25.86 -4.19 8.18
C ASP A 586 -26.55 -2.87 7.82
N LEU A 587 -27.83 -2.93 7.44
CA LEU A 587 -28.60 -1.74 7.10
C LEU A 587 -28.70 -0.74 8.26
N THR A 588 -28.82 -1.22 9.49
CA THR A 588 -28.87 -0.38 10.69
C THR A 588 -27.52 0.27 10.95
N VAL A 589 -26.41 -0.48 10.87
CA VAL A 589 -25.06 0.04 11.03
C VAL A 589 -24.75 1.08 9.95
N ILE A 590 -25.05 0.80 8.69
CA ILE A 590 -24.87 1.74 7.58
C ILE A 590 -25.74 2.99 7.79
N THR A 591 -26.99 2.83 8.21
CA THR A 591 -27.88 3.96 8.53
C THR A 591 -27.29 4.84 9.62
N LEU A 592 -26.88 4.26 10.76
CA LEU A 592 -26.25 5.00 11.85
C LEU A 592 -24.93 5.64 11.42
N LYS A 593 -24.16 4.98 10.56
CA LYS A 593 -22.87 5.48 10.08
C LYS A 593 -22.99 6.63 9.08
N PHE A 594 -24.03 6.70 8.26
CA PHE A 594 -24.02 7.60 7.10
C PHE A 594 -25.31 8.39 6.87
N ASN A 595 -26.44 7.94 7.42
CA ASN A 595 -27.73 8.57 7.11
C ASN A 595 -27.80 10.00 7.66
N PRO A 596 -28.31 10.98 6.88
CA PRO A 596 -28.45 12.38 7.32
C PRO A 596 -29.24 12.57 8.61
N ILE A 597 -30.22 11.72 8.92
CA ILE A 597 -31.01 11.85 10.16
C ILE A 597 -30.11 11.65 11.38
N CYS A 598 -29.17 10.69 11.31
CA CYS A 598 -28.29 10.31 12.41
C CYS A 598 -27.22 11.35 12.75
N TYR A 599 -27.04 12.41 11.94
CA TYR A 599 -26.09 13.49 12.20
C TYR A 599 -26.75 14.87 12.35
N ALA A 600 -28.08 14.95 12.25
CA ALA A 600 -28.81 16.20 12.36
C ALA A 600 -28.61 16.86 13.74
N HIS A 601 -28.51 16.07 14.81
CA HIS A 601 -28.25 16.55 16.16
C HIS A 601 -26.91 17.28 16.28
N ILE A 602 -25.87 16.79 15.59
CA ILE A 602 -24.52 17.39 15.59
C ILE A 602 -24.54 18.75 14.87
N PHE A 603 -25.24 18.85 13.75
CA PHE A 603 -25.43 20.11 13.04
C PHE A 603 -26.18 21.14 13.93
N ILE A 604 -27.29 20.72 14.55
CA ILE A 604 -28.08 21.57 15.46
C ILE A 604 -27.25 22.00 16.67
N LEU A 605 -26.44 21.12 17.23
CA LEU A 605 -25.52 21.44 18.33
C LEU A 605 -24.57 22.58 17.94
N GLY A 606 -24.06 22.59 16.71
CA GLY A 606 -23.30 23.72 16.17
C GLY A 606 -24.10 25.04 16.18
N MET A 607 -25.37 24.98 15.78
CA MET A 607 -26.27 26.15 15.81
C MET A 607 -26.48 26.66 17.23
N LEU A 608 -26.71 25.75 18.18
CA LEU A 608 -26.84 26.05 19.60
C LEU A 608 -25.56 26.66 20.17
N LEU A 609 -24.38 26.16 19.77
CA LEU A 609 -23.09 26.69 20.20
C LEU A 609 -22.88 28.13 19.72
N ALA A 610 -23.31 28.45 18.49
CA ALA A 610 -23.28 29.83 17.98
C ALA A 610 -24.22 30.76 18.76
N LYS A 611 -25.41 30.26 19.13
CA LYS A 611 -26.36 30.99 19.98
C LYS A 611 -25.81 31.16 21.40
N LEU A 612 -25.21 30.13 21.97
CA LEU A 612 -24.55 30.17 23.28
C LEU A 612 -23.48 31.26 23.30
N ARG A 613 -22.61 31.28 22.29
CA ARG A 613 -21.58 32.30 22.11
C ARG A 613 -22.16 33.72 22.11
N LEU A 614 -23.24 33.96 21.37
CA LEU A 614 -23.91 35.26 21.34
C LEU A 614 -24.50 35.66 22.70
N LEU A 615 -25.09 34.72 23.43
CA LEU A 615 -25.68 34.98 24.74
C LEU A 615 -24.62 35.18 25.83
N LEU A 616 -23.52 34.43 25.77
CA LEU A 616 -22.35 34.61 26.63
C LEU A 616 -21.72 35.98 26.40
N ASP A 617 -21.54 36.38 25.15
CA ASP A 617 -21.00 37.69 24.78
C ASP A 617 -21.85 38.83 25.37
N LYS A 618 -23.19 38.76 25.21
CA LYS A 618 -24.10 39.75 25.80
C LYS A 618 -24.01 39.80 27.33
N LYS A 619 -23.90 38.63 27.98
CA LYS A 619 -23.77 38.57 29.45
C LYS A 619 -22.43 39.09 29.94
N VAL A 620 -21.34 38.74 29.27
CA VAL A 620 -20.00 39.21 29.61
C VAL A 620 -19.92 40.72 29.43
N ALA A 621 -20.38 41.25 28.30
CA ALA A 621 -20.42 42.69 28.03
C ALA A 621 -21.31 43.47 29.03
N ALA A 622 -22.37 42.84 29.56
CA ALA A 622 -23.22 43.43 30.58
C ALA A 622 -22.66 43.31 32.02
N SER A 623 -21.59 42.53 32.23
CA SER A 623 -21.03 42.23 33.55
C SER A 623 -19.61 42.80 33.70
N LYS A 624 -19.14 43.01 34.94
CA LYS A 624 -17.74 43.40 35.21
C LYS A 624 -16.77 42.20 35.25
N ILE A 625 -17.11 41.07 34.60
CA ILE A 625 -16.38 39.78 34.70
C ILE A 625 -15.46 39.55 33.48
N GLU A 626 -15.26 40.57 32.65
CA GLU A 626 -14.49 40.51 31.39
C GLU A 626 -13.13 39.79 31.53
N ARG A 627 -12.34 40.15 32.55
CA ARG A 627 -11.02 39.59 32.81
C ARG A 627 -11.06 38.08 33.10
N TRP A 628 -12.03 37.63 33.90
CA TRP A 628 -12.19 36.21 34.23
C TRP A 628 -12.72 35.42 33.04
N ALA A 629 -13.67 35.98 32.28
CA ALA A 629 -14.19 35.34 31.08
C ALA A 629 -13.08 35.16 30.02
N SER A 630 -12.22 36.16 29.85
CA SER A 630 -11.04 36.07 28.99
C SER A 630 -10.08 34.98 29.46
N LEU A 631 -9.78 34.91 30.76
CA LEU A 631 -8.91 33.88 31.32
C LEU A 631 -9.47 32.47 31.11
N VAL A 632 -10.77 32.26 31.32
CA VAL A 632 -11.41 30.95 31.09
C VAL A 632 -11.30 30.54 29.62
N LEU A 633 -11.56 31.46 28.69
CA LEU A 633 -11.50 31.16 27.25
C LEU A 633 -10.10 30.74 26.76
N GLU A 634 -9.02 31.19 27.42
CA GLU A 634 -7.66 30.73 27.12
C GLU A 634 -7.49 29.22 27.31
N PHE A 635 -8.22 28.63 28.27
CA PHE A 635 -8.11 27.20 28.59
C PHE A 635 -9.14 26.32 27.87
N VAL A 636 -10.24 26.88 27.37
CA VAL A 636 -11.32 26.09 26.75
C VAL A 636 -10.81 25.24 25.57
N MET A 637 -10.07 25.83 24.63
CA MET A 637 -9.56 25.08 23.48
C MET A 637 -8.45 24.08 23.83
N PRO A 638 -7.41 24.45 24.63
CA PRO A 638 -6.40 23.49 25.09
C PRO A 638 -6.99 22.27 25.81
N LEU A 639 -7.96 22.47 26.69
CA LEU A 639 -8.63 21.37 27.40
C LEU A 639 -9.41 20.47 26.44
N GLY A 640 -10.05 21.06 25.42
CA GLY A 640 -10.72 20.28 24.36
C GLY A 640 -9.73 19.41 23.58
N TYR A 641 -8.59 19.97 23.16
CA TYR A 641 -7.55 19.19 22.47
C TYR A 641 -6.91 18.14 23.37
N LEU A 642 -6.63 18.46 24.63
CA LEU A 642 -6.08 17.50 25.60
C LEU A 642 -7.02 16.31 25.78
N GLY A 643 -8.33 16.55 25.96
CA GLY A 643 -9.32 15.48 26.06
C GLY A 643 -9.35 14.58 24.82
N LEU A 644 -9.30 15.16 23.61
CA LEU A 644 -9.22 14.39 22.36
C LEU A 644 -7.92 13.59 22.26
N LEU A 645 -6.78 14.20 22.56
CA LEU A 645 -5.46 13.56 22.48
C LEU A 645 -5.35 12.39 23.47
N LEU A 646 -5.87 12.55 24.70
CA LEU A 646 -5.92 11.48 25.68
C LEU A 646 -6.71 10.28 25.15
N VAL A 647 -7.91 10.51 24.60
CA VAL A 647 -8.72 9.42 24.01
C VAL A 647 -8.03 8.78 22.79
N PHE A 648 -7.37 9.58 21.95
CA PHE A 648 -6.73 9.07 20.73
C PHE A 648 -5.47 8.25 21.03
N CYS A 649 -4.67 8.70 22.00
CA CYS A 649 -3.34 8.15 22.26
C CYS A 649 -3.32 7.10 23.38
N VAL A 650 -4.30 7.08 24.28
CA VAL A 650 -4.38 6.12 25.39
C VAL A 650 -5.46 5.09 25.10
N PRO A 651 -5.10 3.85 24.70
CA PRO A 651 -6.06 2.80 24.35
C PRO A 651 -7.11 2.51 25.43
N ASP A 652 -6.73 2.66 26.70
CA ASP A 652 -7.63 2.40 27.85
C ASP A 652 -8.71 3.47 28.03
N LEU A 653 -8.53 4.65 27.42
CA LEU A 653 -9.53 5.73 27.43
C LEU A 653 -10.50 5.67 26.24
N ARG A 654 -10.48 4.57 25.47
CA ARG A 654 -11.41 4.37 24.36
C ARG A 654 -12.85 4.27 24.88
N PRO A 655 -13.80 5.06 24.35
CA PRO A 655 -15.19 4.97 24.78
C PRO A 655 -15.78 3.60 24.40
N TRP A 656 -16.77 3.12 25.15
CA TRP A 656 -17.47 1.89 24.77
C TRP A 656 -18.13 2.04 23.40
N GLY A 657 -18.04 0.97 22.60
CA GLY A 657 -18.48 1.00 21.21
C GLY A 657 -17.75 2.06 20.36
N TYR A 658 -16.49 2.40 20.67
CA TYR A 658 -15.81 3.61 20.19
C TYR A 658 -15.93 3.91 18.69
N LYS A 659 -15.95 2.91 17.80
CA LYS A 659 -16.04 3.18 16.35
C LYS A 659 -17.40 3.78 15.98
N LEU A 660 -18.49 3.28 16.55
CA LEU A 660 -19.83 3.81 16.28
C LEU A 660 -20.17 4.97 17.22
N SER A 661 -19.89 4.85 18.52
CA SER A 661 -20.19 5.89 19.51
C SER A 661 -19.36 7.17 19.31
N ALA A 662 -18.07 7.07 18.93
CA ALA A 662 -17.29 8.26 18.59
C ALA A 662 -17.64 8.84 17.22
N ARG A 663 -18.22 8.03 16.31
CA ARG A 663 -18.72 8.50 15.02
C ARG A 663 -20.04 9.24 15.18
N LEU A 664 -20.93 8.75 16.03
CA LEU A 664 -22.15 9.46 16.46
C LEU A 664 -21.88 10.51 17.54
N SER A 665 -20.62 10.57 17.98
CA SER A 665 -19.98 11.74 18.53
C SER A 665 -20.09 11.87 20.06
N VAL A 666 -19.75 10.80 20.77
CA VAL A 666 -19.50 10.84 22.24
C VAL A 666 -18.42 11.87 22.64
N LEU A 667 -17.57 12.26 21.68
CA LEU A 667 -16.50 13.25 21.84
C LEU A 667 -16.95 14.70 21.55
N LEU A 668 -18.24 14.93 21.28
CA LEU A 668 -18.78 16.28 20.99
C LEU A 668 -18.45 17.34 22.04
N PRO A 669 -18.43 17.06 23.36
CA PRO A 669 -18.08 18.07 24.35
C PRO A 669 -16.69 18.66 24.11
N PHE A 670 -15.67 17.81 23.90
CA PHE A 670 -14.30 18.26 23.61
C PHE A 670 -14.20 19.00 22.28
N GLN A 671 -14.90 18.51 21.26
CA GLN A 671 -14.98 19.14 19.94
C GLN A 671 -15.66 20.52 19.98
N ALA A 672 -16.73 20.68 20.77
CA ALA A 672 -17.43 21.94 20.99
C ALA A 672 -16.55 22.94 21.76
N MET A 673 -15.76 22.47 22.74
CA MET A 673 -14.76 23.29 23.44
C MET A 673 -13.70 23.82 22.46
N VAL A 674 -13.13 22.97 21.60
CA VAL A 674 -12.18 23.41 20.56
C VAL A 674 -12.80 24.50 19.69
N LEU A 675 -14.03 24.29 19.20
CA LEU A 675 -14.72 25.24 18.32
C LEU A 675 -15.04 26.58 19.00
N LEU A 676 -15.56 26.55 20.24
CA LEU A 676 -15.90 27.75 21.00
C LEU A 676 -14.65 28.54 21.41
N GLY A 677 -13.60 27.84 21.87
CA GLY A 677 -12.35 28.47 22.27
C GLY A 677 -11.61 29.12 21.10
N LEU A 678 -11.60 28.49 19.91
CA LEU A 678 -11.05 29.12 18.70
C LEU A 678 -11.88 30.32 18.24
N ALA A 679 -13.21 30.24 18.32
CA ALA A 679 -14.08 31.33 17.87
C ALA A 679 -14.08 32.56 18.81
N GLY A 680 -13.68 32.38 20.07
CA GLY A 680 -13.65 33.42 21.11
C GLY A 680 -15.02 34.07 21.38
N LEU A 681 -15.05 35.14 22.16
CA LEU A 681 -16.23 36.02 22.28
C LEU A 681 -15.97 37.33 21.51
N PRO A 682 -16.97 37.87 20.79
CA PRO A 682 -16.82 39.12 20.02
C PRO A 682 -16.35 40.34 20.82
N SER A 683 -16.78 40.45 22.08
CA SER A 683 -16.43 41.56 22.98
C SER A 683 -15.05 41.40 23.64
N LEU A 684 -14.41 40.24 23.52
CA LEU A 684 -13.13 39.93 24.16
C LEU A 684 -12.02 39.83 23.11
N PRO A 685 -10.75 40.07 23.50
CA PRO A 685 -9.62 39.71 22.66
C PRO A 685 -9.64 38.20 22.36
N LEU A 686 -9.17 37.82 21.16
CA LEU A 686 -8.98 36.41 20.82
C LEU A 686 -7.96 35.78 21.77
N PRO A 687 -8.22 34.56 22.28
CA PRO A 687 -7.23 33.81 23.06
C PRO A 687 -5.88 33.74 22.35
N PHE A 688 -4.79 33.76 23.10
CA PHE A 688 -3.43 33.81 22.55
C PHE A 688 -3.18 32.74 21.48
N LEU A 689 -3.53 31.48 21.79
CA LEU A 689 -3.36 30.36 20.87
C LEU A 689 -4.27 30.50 19.63
N ALA A 690 -5.52 30.96 19.79
CA ALA A 690 -6.43 31.19 18.66
C ALA A 690 -5.91 32.31 17.74
N SER A 691 -5.35 33.37 18.32
CA SER A 691 -4.71 34.47 17.59
C SER A 691 -3.48 33.99 16.81
N MET A 692 -2.69 33.08 17.39
CA MET A 692 -1.56 32.45 16.69
C MET A 692 -2.05 31.61 15.50
N MET A 693 -3.10 30.81 15.69
CA MET A 693 -3.69 29.95 14.64
C MET A 693 -4.35 30.75 13.51
N ALA A 694 -4.88 31.94 13.79
CA ALA A 694 -5.47 32.84 12.80
C ALA A 694 -4.52 33.15 11.62
N LYS A 695 -3.21 33.15 11.87
CA LYS A 695 -2.18 33.40 10.84
C LYS A 695 -2.13 32.30 9.78
N LEU A 696 -2.67 31.11 10.09
CA LEU A 696 -2.70 29.93 9.22
C LEU A 696 -4.08 29.70 8.59
N ASP A 697 -4.99 30.67 8.67
CA ASP A 697 -6.37 30.51 8.19
C ASP A 697 -6.49 30.24 6.68
N PHE A 698 -5.45 30.54 5.90
CA PHE A 698 -5.42 30.24 4.47
C PHE A 698 -5.47 28.73 4.18
N LEU A 699 -5.08 27.88 5.12
CA LEU A 699 -5.09 26.42 4.95
C LEU A 699 -6.49 25.83 4.79
N GLN A 700 -7.52 26.54 5.27
CA GLN A 700 -8.91 26.09 5.15
C GLN A 700 -9.38 25.91 3.71
N ASP A 701 -8.77 26.64 2.78
CA ASP A 701 -9.11 26.61 1.35
C ASP A 701 -8.78 25.24 0.74
N TYR A 702 -7.88 24.46 1.35
CA TYR A 702 -7.42 23.16 0.85
C TYR A 702 -8.07 21.97 1.58
N SER A 703 -8.63 22.17 2.77
CA SER A 703 -9.19 21.09 3.63
C SER A 703 -10.21 20.22 2.89
N TYR A 704 -11.07 20.85 2.10
CA TYR A 704 -12.09 20.13 1.34
C TYR A 704 -11.49 19.31 0.19
N ALA A 705 -10.50 19.85 -0.51
CA ALA A 705 -9.85 19.15 -1.62
C ALA A 705 -9.02 17.94 -1.15
N LEU A 706 -8.33 18.06 -0.02
CA LEU A 706 -7.66 16.94 0.64
C LEU A 706 -8.61 15.78 0.87
N TYR A 707 -9.78 16.09 1.43
CA TYR A 707 -10.78 15.09 1.76
C TYR A 707 -11.39 14.43 0.50
N VAL A 708 -11.72 15.21 -0.52
CA VAL A 708 -12.37 14.68 -1.73
C VAL A 708 -11.43 13.75 -2.52
N PHE A 709 -10.16 14.14 -2.68
CA PHE A 709 -9.22 13.44 -3.56
C PHE A 709 -8.41 12.30 -2.92
N GLN A 710 -8.55 12.07 -1.60
CA GLN A 710 -7.73 11.11 -0.86
C GLN A 710 -7.72 9.68 -1.46
N PHE A 711 -8.88 9.14 -1.86
CA PHE A 711 -8.95 7.77 -2.40
C PHE A 711 -8.51 7.70 -3.86
N ILE A 712 -8.71 8.75 -4.64
CA ILE A 712 -8.14 8.82 -5.99
C ILE A 712 -6.62 8.80 -5.89
N CYS A 713 -6.05 9.60 -4.99
CA CYS A 713 -4.60 9.62 -4.73
C CYS A 713 -4.09 8.26 -4.25
N TYR A 714 -4.84 7.58 -3.39
CA TYR A 714 -4.49 6.24 -2.91
C TYR A 714 -4.50 5.21 -4.04
N SER A 715 -5.54 5.20 -4.89
CA SER A 715 -5.66 4.24 -5.99
C SER A 715 -4.60 4.38 -7.08
N VAL A 716 -3.97 5.55 -7.21
CA VAL A 716 -2.87 5.80 -8.17
C VAL A 716 -1.49 5.76 -7.50
N TRP A 717 -1.41 5.37 -6.22
CA TRP A 717 -0.15 5.30 -5.50
C TRP A 717 0.67 4.06 -5.94
N PRO A 718 1.98 4.19 -6.24
CA PRO A 718 2.75 3.17 -6.97
C PRO A 718 3.19 1.95 -6.14
N VAL A 719 2.60 1.68 -4.96
CA VAL A 719 3.07 0.62 -4.04
C VAL A 719 1.91 -0.17 -3.47
N SER A 720 1.99 -1.50 -3.54
CA SER A 720 1.15 -2.42 -2.77
C SER A 720 1.73 -2.59 -1.35
N GLY A 721 0.88 -2.45 -0.32
CA GLY A 721 1.28 -2.62 1.09
C GLY A 721 1.31 -1.32 1.89
N GLN A 722 2.23 -1.23 2.85
CA GLN A 722 2.35 -0.05 3.73
C GLN A 722 2.81 1.18 2.93
N VAL A 723 2.05 2.25 3.07
CA VAL A 723 2.35 3.53 2.43
C VAL A 723 3.28 4.33 3.34
N ASN A 724 4.31 4.93 2.75
CA ASN A 724 5.07 5.97 3.44
C ASN A 724 4.16 7.19 3.66
N LEU A 725 3.62 7.31 4.87
CA LEU A 725 2.58 8.27 5.22
C LEU A 725 3.00 9.72 4.93
N PHE A 726 4.27 10.06 5.15
CA PHE A 726 4.78 11.41 4.90
C PHE A 726 4.69 11.78 3.42
N PHE A 727 5.24 10.94 2.53
CA PHE A 727 5.20 11.21 1.08
C PHE A 727 3.78 11.19 0.54
N PHE A 728 2.93 10.30 1.06
CA PHE A 728 1.53 10.27 0.67
C PHE A 728 0.79 11.55 1.08
N ILE A 729 0.99 12.05 2.29
CA ILE A 729 0.41 13.33 2.75
C ILE A 729 0.89 14.48 1.85
N VAL A 730 2.18 14.54 1.50
CA VAL A 730 2.72 15.54 0.57
C VAL A 730 2.04 15.45 -0.80
N PHE A 731 1.85 14.23 -1.32
CA PHE A 731 1.17 14.01 -2.58
C PHE A 731 -0.30 14.44 -2.57
N VAL A 732 -1.05 14.08 -1.52
CA VAL A 732 -2.45 14.50 -1.37
C VAL A 732 -2.56 16.01 -1.21
N MET A 733 -1.64 16.66 -0.48
CA MET A 733 -1.58 18.13 -0.36
C MET A 733 -1.28 18.80 -1.70
N ALA A 734 -0.30 18.31 -2.46
CA ALA A 734 0.02 18.84 -3.78
C ALA A 734 -1.18 18.74 -4.72
N THR A 735 -1.84 17.57 -4.75
CA THR A 735 -3.07 17.35 -5.53
C THR A 735 -4.18 18.30 -5.10
N ALA A 736 -4.41 18.47 -3.79
CA ALA A 736 -5.41 19.39 -3.27
C ALA A 736 -5.15 20.85 -3.71
N ILE A 737 -3.91 21.32 -3.66
CA ILE A 737 -3.54 22.66 -4.12
C ILE A 737 -3.83 22.79 -5.62
N VAL A 738 -3.38 21.85 -6.44
CA VAL A 738 -3.62 21.87 -7.90
C VAL A 738 -5.12 21.96 -8.17
N MET A 739 -5.93 21.07 -7.59
CA MET A 739 -7.37 21.01 -7.84
C MET A 739 -8.11 22.27 -7.36
N VAL A 740 -7.68 22.91 -6.27
CA VAL A 740 -8.28 24.18 -5.83
C VAL A 740 -8.09 25.28 -6.88
N TYR A 741 -6.90 25.36 -7.49
CA TYR A 741 -6.58 26.42 -8.44
C TYR A 741 -7.05 26.13 -9.87
N THR A 742 -7.04 24.86 -10.30
CA THR A 742 -7.41 24.48 -11.67
C THR A 742 -8.89 24.15 -11.84
N VAL A 743 -9.56 23.66 -10.79
CA VAL A 743 -10.95 23.20 -10.84
C VAL A 743 -11.85 24.08 -9.97
N GLN A 744 -11.61 24.12 -8.66
CA GLN A 744 -12.57 24.71 -7.72
C GLN A 744 -12.78 26.21 -7.96
N ARG A 745 -11.72 27.02 -7.97
CA ARG A 745 -11.83 28.48 -8.12
C ARG A 745 -12.39 28.90 -9.48
N PRO A 746 -11.93 28.35 -10.63
CA PRO A 746 -12.49 28.68 -11.94
C PRO A 746 -13.97 28.33 -12.06
N ILE A 747 -14.38 27.13 -11.63
CA ILE A 747 -15.77 26.72 -11.73
C ILE A 747 -16.64 27.51 -10.75
N GLN A 748 -16.17 27.82 -9.54
CA GLN A 748 -16.88 28.72 -8.62
C GLN A 748 -17.13 30.10 -9.23
N ALA A 749 -16.13 30.67 -9.91
CA ALA A 749 -16.27 31.95 -10.60
C ALA A 749 -17.25 31.86 -11.79
N TRP A 750 -17.18 30.78 -12.57
CA TRP A 750 -18.09 30.53 -13.68
C TRP A 750 -19.52 30.35 -13.21
N TRP A 751 -19.73 29.49 -12.22
CA TRP A 751 -21.03 29.28 -11.59
C TRP A 751 -21.56 30.58 -11.04
N GLY A 752 -20.75 31.39 -10.34
CA GLY A 752 -21.10 32.73 -9.87
C GLY A 752 -21.85 33.58 -10.92
N ARG A 753 -21.47 33.45 -12.19
CA ARG A 753 -22.06 34.18 -13.33
C ARG A 753 -23.25 33.48 -14.00
N HIS A 754 -23.41 32.16 -13.83
CA HIS A 754 -24.38 31.34 -14.56
C HIS A 754 -25.26 30.51 -13.61
N GLU A 755 -26.19 31.16 -12.91
CA GLU A 755 -27.02 30.49 -11.89
C GLU A 755 -27.86 29.33 -12.44
N LYS A 756 -28.48 29.50 -13.62
CA LYS A 756 -29.26 28.45 -14.28
C LYS A 756 -28.42 27.24 -14.71
N GLY A 757 -27.18 27.48 -15.15
CA GLY A 757 -26.26 26.43 -15.58
C GLY A 757 -25.86 25.48 -14.44
N ARG A 758 -25.93 25.92 -13.18
CA ARG A 758 -25.59 25.10 -12.01
C ARG A 758 -26.55 23.93 -11.81
N LEU A 759 -27.83 24.13 -12.10
CA LEU A 759 -28.86 23.11 -11.95
C LEU A 759 -28.72 21.96 -12.95
N ALA A 760 -28.12 22.22 -14.11
CA ALA A 760 -27.93 21.21 -15.15
C ALA A 760 -26.77 20.25 -14.84
N VAL A 761 -25.79 20.65 -14.02
CA VAL A 761 -24.56 19.86 -13.82
C VAL A 761 -24.82 18.47 -13.24
N PRO A 762 -25.66 18.27 -12.21
CA PRO A 762 -25.99 16.92 -11.73
C PRO A 762 -26.60 16.01 -12.78
N PHE A 763 -27.46 16.55 -13.64
CA PHE A 763 -28.09 15.78 -14.72
C PHE A 763 -27.09 15.40 -15.80
N VAL A 764 -26.23 16.34 -16.21
CA VAL A 764 -25.16 16.07 -17.18
C VAL A 764 -24.18 15.04 -16.63
N LEU A 765 -23.79 15.15 -15.36
CA LEU A 765 -22.90 14.19 -14.73
C LEU A 765 -23.52 12.80 -14.63
N ALA A 766 -24.80 12.71 -14.23
CA ALA A 766 -25.53 11.44 -14.20
C ALA A 766 -25.58 10.78 -15.58
N ALA A 767 -25.91 11.56 -16.62
CA ALA A 767 -25.95 11.07 -18.00
C ALA A 767 -24.58 10.57 -18.47
N ILE A 768 -23.50 11.28 -18.13
CA ILE A 768 -22.12 10.87 -18.44
C ILE A 768 -21.78 9.54 -17.74
N LEU A 769 -21.92 9.47 -16.42
CA LEU A 769 -21.51 8.29 -15.64
C LEU A 769 -22.32 7.05 -16.03
N VAL A 770 -23.65 7.19 -16.18
CA VAL A 770 -24.52 6.10 -16.62
C VAL A 770 -24.23 5.73 -18.07
N GLY A 771 -24.08 6.69 -18.98
CA GLY A 771 -23.77 6.44 -20.38
C GLY A 771 -22.48 5.66 -20.57
N PHE A 772 -21.41 6.04 -19.86
CA PHE A 772 -20.14 5.31 -19.91
C PHE A 772 -20.19 3.94 -19.22
N SER A 773 -21.10 3.72 -18.25
CA SER A 773 -21.27 2.41 -17.60
C SER A 773 -21.79 1.32 -18.56
N PHE A 774 -22.43 1.72 -19.66
CA PHE A 774 -22.91 0.81 -20.71
C PHE A 774 -21.87 0.57 -21.82
N VAL A 775 -20.75 1.31 -21.83
CA VAL A 775 -19.67 1.01 -22.77
C VAL A 775 -19.13 -0.37 -22.42
N PRO A 776 -19.14 -1.33 -23.37
CA PRO A 776 -18.56 -2.64 -23.14
C PRO A 776 -17.16 -2.43 -22.59
N GLN A 777 -16.91 -2.98 -21.41
CA GLN A 777 -15.58 -2.87 -20.84
C GLN A 777 -14.59 -3.41 -21.87
N PRO A 778 -13.42 -2.77 -22.07
CA PRO A 778 -12.35 -3.39 -22.82
C PRO A 778 -12.19 -4.77 -22.21
N SER A 779 -12.53 -5.81 -22.97
CA SER A 779 -12.74 -7.14 -22.44
C SER A 779 -11.53 -7.54 -21.60
N VAL A 780 -11.74 -8.32 -20.54
CA VAL A 780 -10.70 -8.91 -19.68
C VAL A 780 -9.53 -9.49 -20.50
N ALA A 781 -9.73 -9.80 -21.79
CA ALA A 781 -8.69 -10.03 -22.79
C ALA A 781 -7.53 -9.01 -22.80
N ILE A 782 -7.74 -7.73 -22.47
CA ILE A 782 -6.66 -6.72 -22.42
C ILE A 782 -5.87 -6.81 -21.10
N GLN A 783 -6.46 -7.25 -19.98
CA GLN A 783 -5.71 -7.59 -18.75
C GLN A 783 -5.11 -9.01 -18.78
N LEU A 784 -5.58 -9.88 -19.69
CA LEU A 784 -4.92 -11.15 -20.06
C LEU A 784 -3.74 -10.95 -21.02
N ALA A 785 -3.50 -9.73 -21.50
CA ALA A 785 -2.41 -9.40 -22.41
C ALA A 785 -1.08 -9.09 -21.72
N ASP A 786 -0.99 -9.20 -20.39
CA ASP A 786 0.22 -8.82 -19.65
C ASP A 786 1.40 -9.75 -19.92
N LEU A 787 1.16 -11.03 -20.28
CA LEU A 787 2.23 -11.95 -20.64
C LEU A 787 2.38 -12.05 -22.17
N PRO A 788 3.60 -11.83 -22.72
CA PRO A 788 3.85 -12.10 -24.13
C PRO A 788 3.56 -13.57 -24.46
N ALA A 789 2.88 -13.80 -25.60
CA ALA A 789 2.61 -15.15 -26.10
C ALA A 789 3.92 -15.95 -26.34
N LEU A 790 5.00 -15.26 -26.68
CA LEU A 790 6.34 -15.81 -26.83
C LEU A 790 7.39 -14.82 -26.33
N ARG A 791 8.33 -15.31 -25.52
CA ARG A 791 9.51 -14.62 -25.01
C ARG A 791 10.75 -15.46 -25.33
N ARG A 792 11.62 -14.96 -26.20
CA ARG A 792 12.90 -15.61 -26.51
C ARG A 792 13.94 -15.22 -25.46
N LEU A 793 14.54 -16.22 -24.80
CA LEU A 793 15.54 -16.02 -23.76
C LEU A 793 16.95 -16.32 -24.28
N GLY A 794 17.06 -17.09 -25.36
CA GLY A 794 18.31 -17.40 -26.05
C GLY A 794 18.08 -18.05 -27.42
N PRO A 795 19.16 -18.42 -28.12
CA PRO A 795 19.06 -19.11 -29.41
C PRO A 795 18.41 -20.50 -29.31
N GLU A 796 18.59 -21.18 -28.17
CA GLU A 796 18.06 -22.52 -27.90
C GLU A 796 17.14 -22.54 -26.66
N MET A 797 16.48 -21.42 -26.37
CA MET A 797 15.64 -21.26 -25.17
C MET A 797 14.53 -20.23 -25.40
N VAL A 798 13.29 -20.69 -25.29
CA VAL A 798 12.08 -19.89 -25.49
C VAL A 798 11.06 -20.20 -24.41
N ASP A 799 10.34 -19.17 -23.98
CA ASP A 799 9.19 -19.28 -23.10
C ASP A 799 7.94 -18.88 -23.89
N LEU A 800 6.90 -19.71 -23.89
CA LEU A 800 5.70 -19.42 -24.67
C LEU A 800 4.41 -19.91 -24.00
N ARG A 801 3.29 -19.35 -24.45
CA ARG A 801 1.94 -19.83 -24.14
C ARG A 801 1.74 -21.21 -24.76
N MET A 802 1.26 -22.15 -23.97
CA MET A 802 1.01 -23.51 -24.47
C MET A 802 -0.13 -23.51 -25.51
N PRO A 803 0.03 -24.19 -26.66
CA PRO A 803 -0.97 -24.27 -27.73
C PRO A 803 -2.08 -25.29 -27.40
N CYS A 804 -2.72 -25.11 -26.24
CA CYS A 804 -3.83 -25.96 -25.80
C CYS A 804 -5.12 -25.14 -25.67
N SER A 805 -6.24 -25.74 -26.05
CA SER A 805 -7.57 -25.14 -25.95
C SER A 805 -8.56 -26.10 -25.30
N SER A 806 -9.60 -25.57 -24.65
CA SER A 806 -10.77 -26.34 -24.21
C SER A 806 -12.04 -25.83 -24.91
N VAL A 807 -12.98 -26.73 -25.20
CA VAL A 807 -14.22 -26.42 -25.95
C VAL A 807 -15.17 -25.48 -25.17
N GLU A 808 -15.08 -25.47 -23.84
CA GLU A 808 -15.97 -24.70 -22.97
C GLU A 808 -15.25 -23.46 -22.41
N ALA A 809 -15.58 -22.28 -22.95
CA ALA A 809 -14.96 -20.99 -22.61
C ALA A 809 -15.59 -20.30 -21.39
N GLY A 810 -16.06 -21.05 -20.39
CA GLY A 810 -16.82 -20.55 -19.23
C GLY A 810 -16.03 -19.69 -18.23
N GLY A 811 -15.08 -18.87 -18.67
CA GLY A 811 -14.23 -18.03 -17.81
C GLY A 811 -13.16 -18.78 -17.00
N ALA A 812 -13.12 -20.12 -17.07
CA ALA A 812 -12.09 -20.93 -16.44
C ALA A 812 -10.78 -20.89 -17.24
N SER A 813 -9.67 -20.92 -16.52
CA SER A 813 -8.31 -20.92 -17.07
C SER A 813 -7.74 -22.34 -17.11
N LEU A 814 -6.98 -22.66 -18.15
CA LEU A 814 -6.15 -23.88 -18.18
C LEU A 814 -4.81 -23.57 -17.50
N ILE A 815 -4.48 -24.29 -16.44
CA ILE A 815 -3.27 -24.11 -15.63
C ILE A 815 -2.59 -25.45 -15.37
N ASN A 816 -1.37 -25.39 -14.83
CA ASN A 816 -0.57 -26.54 -14.41
C ASN A 816 -0.47 -27.68 -15.46
N PRO A 817 -0.11 -27.37 -16.73
CA PRO A 817 0.04 -28.38 -17.77
C PRO A 817 1.19 -29.36 -17.48
N ALA A 818 1.05 -30.62 -17.90
CA ALA A 818 2.12 -31.61 -17.93
C ALA A 818 2.04 -32.43 -19.23
N LEU A 819 3.20 -32.77 -19.79
CA LEU A 819 3.32 -33.46 -21.08
C LEU A 819 4.08 -34.79 -20.94
N PHE A 820 3.70 -35.79 -21.73
CA PHE A 820 4.41 -37.07 -21.83
C PHE A 820 4.39 -37.59 -23.26
N PHE A 821 5.46 -38.25 -23.70
CA PHE A 821 5.54 -38.85 -25.04
C PHE A 821 5.13 -40.31 -25.04
N GLN A 822 4.21 -40.67 -25.93
CA GLN A 822 3.81 -42.04 -26.21
C GLN A 822 4.03 -42.34 -27.69
N GLY A 823 5.26 -42.75 -28.04
CA GLY A 823 5.66 -42.92 -29.43
C GLY A 823 5.75 -41.58 -30.17
N ASP A 824 5.00 -41.44 -31.26
CA ASP A 824 4.88 -40.24 -32.09
C ASP A 824 3.78 -39.26 -31.61
N LYS A 825 3.19 -39.53 -30.45
CA LYS A 825 2.15 -38.68 -29.85
C LYS A 825 2.64 -38.02 -28.58
N VAL A 826 2.19 -36.79 -28.38
CA VAL A 826 2.27 -36.10 -27.09
C VAL A 826 0.93 -36.23 -26.38
N VAL A 827 0.99 -36.65 -25.13
CA VAL A 827 -0.11 -36.65 -24.18
C VAL A 827 0.01 -35.40 -23.34
N LEU A 828 -1.08 -34.64 -23.23
CA LEU A 828 -1.13 -33.44 -22.40
C LEU A 828 -2.23 -33.58 -21.37
N VAL A 829 -1.88 -33.26 -20.13
CA VAL A 829 -2.84 -33.11 -19.02
C VAL A 829 -2.73 -31.69 -18.49
N ALA A 830 -3.85 -31.08 -18.12
CA ALA A 830 -3.89 -29.76 -17.50
C ALA A 830 -5.04 -29.67 -16.50
N ARG A 831 -5.04 -28.63 -15.67
CA ARG A 831 -6.14 -28.32 -14.76
C ARG A 831 -6.98 -27.19 -15.35
N ARG A 832 -8.29 -27.39 -15.48
CA ARG A 832 -9.24 -26.29 -15.67
C ARG A 832 -9.58 -25.72 -14.29
N HIS A 833 -9.36 -24.42 -14.11
CA HIS A 833 -9.49 -23.73 -12.83
C HIS A 833 -10.35 -22.46 -12.95
N SER A 834 -11.28 -22.28 -12.02
CA SER A 834 -11.86 -20.98 -11.68
C SER A 834 -12.04 -20.86 -10.17
N LEU A 835 -12.07 -19.62 -9.67
CA LEU A 835 -12.26 -19.30 -8.26
C LEU A 835 -13.59 -18.55 -8.10
N GLU A 836 -14.42 -19.03 -7.20
CA GLU A 836 -15.66 -18.37 -6.78
C GLU A 836 -15.59 -18.10 -5.28
N ILE A 837 -15.76 -16.84 -4.88
CA ILE A 837 -15.78 -16.44 -3.48
C ILE A 837 -17.20 -16.01 -3.15
N SER A 838 -17.85 -16.70 -2.21
CA SER A 838 -19.15 -16.30 -1.71
C SER A 838 -19.10 -16.07 -0.20
N ARG A 839 -19.86 -15.09 0.28
CA ARG A 839 -19.90 -14.70 1.68
C ARG A 839 -21.34 -14.73 2.15
N ARG A 840 -21.61 -15.40 3.27
CA ARG A 840 -22.94 -15.51 3.86
C ARG A 840 -22.88 -15.51 5.38
N VAL A 841 -23.96 -15.14 6.05
CA VAL A 841 -24.09 -15.31 7.50
C VAL A 841 -24.65 -16.70 7.78
N GLY A 842 -24.04 -17.44 8.70
CA GLY A 842 -24.51 -18.74 9.16
C GLY A 842 -24.12 -19.00 10.60
N ASP A 843 -24.30 -20.23 11.08
CA ASP A 843 -23.93 -20.62 12.44
C ASP A 843 -22.70 -21.55 12.41
N PHE A 844 -21.72 -21.28 13.28
CA PHE A 844 -20.59 -22.17 13.53
C PHE A 844 -20.49 -22.42 15.04
N ASN A 845 -20.55 -23.69 15.46
CA ASN A 845 -20.58 -24.10 16.87
C ASN A 845 -21.63 -23.36 17.73
N GLY A 846 -22.82 -23.13 17.16
CA GLY A 846 -23.94 -22.48 17.85
C GLY A 846 -23.81 -20.96 18.01
N SER A 847 -22.79 -20.34 17.39
CA SER A 847 -22.61 -18.89 17.34
C SER A 847 -22.77 -18.39 15.90
N ALA A 848 -23.41 -17.23 15.74
CA ALA A 848 -23.50 -16.57 14.43
C ALA A 848 -22.09 -16.21 13.92
N ALA A 849 -21.79 -16.60 12.69
CA ALA A 849 -20.51 -16.45 12.04
C ALA A 849 -20.69 -15.96 10.59
N THR A 850 -19.70 -15.20 10.11
CA THR A 850 -19.53 -15.01 8.67
C THR A 850 -18.95 -16.29 8.09
N ILE A 851 -19.61 -16.90 7.11
CA ILE A 851 -19.08 -18.00 6.33
C ILE A 851 -18.54 -17.45 5.02
N LEU A 852 -17.24 -17.59 4.79
CA LEU A 852 -16.56 -17.25 3.54
C LEU A 852 -16.25 -18.56 2.81
N ASP A 853 -17.02 -18.87 1.77
CA ASP A 853 -16.84 -20.05 0.93
C ASP A 853 -15.90 -19.67 -0.24
N GLU A 854 -14.68 -20.20 -0.22
CA GLU A 854 -13.69 -20.11 -1.30
C GLU A 854 -13.77 -21.39 -2.14
N THR A 855 -14.50 -21.33 -3.25
CA THR A 855 -14.76 -22.49 -4.12
C THR A 855 -13.77 -22.51 -5.29
N TRP A 856 -12.86 -23.45 -5.24
CA TRP A 856 -11.87 -23.76 -6.25
C TRP A 856 -12.45 -24.79 -7.20
N HIS A 857 -13.04 -24.30 -8.29
CA HIS A 857 -13.54 -25.16 -9.35
C HIS A 857 -12.35 -25.81 -10.04
N SER A 858 -12.27 -27.14 -10.00
CA SER A 858 -11.09 -27.88 -10.48
C SER A 858 -11.47 -29.14 -11.24
N GLN A 859 -10.97 -29.27 -12.47
CA GLN A 859 -11.13 -30.45 -13.30
C GLN A 859 -9.82 -30.79 -14.03
N ILE A 860 -9.51 -32.07 -14.14
CA ILE A 860 -8.41 -32.53 -15.00
C ILE A 860 -8.91 -32.62 -16.44
N MET A 861 -8.13 -32.02 -17.32
CA MET A 861 -8.34 -32.02 -18.76
C MET A 861 -7.28 -32.90 -19.41
N LEU A 862 -7.68 -33.76 -20.33
CA LEU A 862 -6.81 -34.70 -21.06
C LEU A 862 -6.91 -34.47 -22.57
N GLY A 863 -5.78 -34.63 -23.26
CA GLY A 863 -5.75 -34.66 -24.72
C GLY A 863 -4.47 -35.27 -25.25
N SER A 864 -4.46 -35.55 -26.55
CA SER A 864 -3.25 -35.97 -27.25
C SER A 864 -3.21 -35.43 -28.67
N ALA A 865 -2.01 -35.25 -29.21
CA ALA A 865 -1.79 -34.89 -30.60
C ALA A 865 -0.60 -35.67 -31.16
N ALA A 866 -0.63 -35.95 -32.46
CA ALA A 866 0.56 -36.40 -33.19
C ALA A 866 1.59 -35.27 -33.22
N VAL A 867 2.86 -35.63 -33.17
CA VAL A 867 3.98 -34.68 -33.13
C VAL A 867 4.99 -35.04 -34.21
N ASP A 868 5.37 -34.04 -35.01
CA ASP A 868 6.60 -34.12 -35.81
C ASP A 868 7.80 -33.98 -34.88
N LEU A 869 8.52 -35.08 -34.67
CA LEU A 869 9.66 -35.16 -33.76
C LEU A 869 10.82 -34.24 -34.19
N GLU A 870 11.02 -34.05 -35.49
CA GLU A 870 12.06 -33.17 -36.01
C GLU A 870 11.69 -31.70 -35.78
N ALA A 871 10.41 -31.36 -35.98
CA ALA A 871 9.90 -30.03 -35.63
C ALA A 871 9.96 -29.78 -34.11
N PHE A 872 9.71 -30.81 -33.29
CA PHE A 872 9.83 -30.72 -31.82
C PHE A 872 11.26 -30.44 -31.39
N ASP A 873 12.25 -31.10 -31.99
CA ASP A 873 13.65 -30.86 -31.69
C ASP A 873 14.13 -29.46 -32.08
N ARG A 874 13.47 -28.83 -33.05
CA ARG A 874 13.72 -27.43 -33.45
C ARG A 874 12.91 -26.41 -32.65
N TRP A 875 11.98 -26.84 -31.81
CA TRP A 875 11.06 -25.94 -31.09
C TRP A 875 11.78 -24.86 -30.26
N PRO A 876 12.87 -25.15 -29.50
CA PRO A 876 13.58 -24.10 -28.79
C PRO A 876 14.21 -23.03 -29.71
N MET A 877 14.46 -23.33 -30.98
CA MET A 877 15.01 -22.39 -31.96
C MET A 877 13.90 -21.65 -32.70
N THR A 878 12.84 -22.33 -33.12
CA THR A 878 11.75 -21.72 -33.90
C THR A 878 10.80 -20.91 -33.04
N GLY A 879 10.58 -21.32 -31.79
CA GLY A 879 9.51 -20.77 -30.95
C GLY A 879 8.10 -21.21 -31.35
N VAL A 880 7.98 -22.13 -32.31
CA VAL A 880 6.71 -22.61 -32.84
C VAL A 880 6.47 -24.03 -32.33
N ALA A 881 5.41 -24.21 -31.56
CA ALA A 881 5.06 -25.53 -31.05
C ALA A 881 4.62 -26.46 -32.19
N PRO A 882 5.11 -27.71 -32.25
CA PRO A 882 4.84 -28.64 -33.36
C PRO A 882 3.51 -29.40 -33.20
N PHE A 883 2.59 -28.89 -32.36
CA PHE A 883 1.30 -29.50 -32.10
C PHE A 883 0.28 -28.45 -31.64
N GLN A 884 -1.00 -28.80 -31.77
CA GLN A 884 -2.12 -28.12 -31.13
C GLN A 884 -3.00 -29.20 -30.50
N VAL A 885 -3.31 -29.07 -29.21
CA VAL A 885 -4.08 -30.08 -28.47
C VAL A 885 -5.39 -29.47 -27.99
N GLU A 886 -6.50 -30.08 -28.39
CA GLU A 886 -7.79 -29.84 -27.75
C GLU A 886 -7.90 -30.73 -26.51
N LEU A 887 -8.09 -30.11 -25.34
CA LEU A 887 -8.25 -30.82 -24.08
C LEU A 887 -9.72 -30.98 -23.72
N LYS A 888 -10.06 -32.18 -23.26
CA LYS A 888 -11.41 -32.57 -22.83
C LYS A 888 -11.41 -32.95 -21.36
N GLU A 889 -12.50 -32.67 -20.68
CA GLU A 889 -12.67 -33.05 -19.27
C GLU A 889 -12.55 -34.56 -19.09
N TRP A 890 -11.83 -34.99 -18.06
CA TRP A 890 -11.70 -36.39 -17.68
C TRP A 890 -12.94 -36.90 -16.93
N ALA A 891 -14.06 -36.98 -17.65
CA ALA A 891 -15.35 -37.44 -17.11
C ALA A 891 -15.34 -38.89 -16.60
N GLY A 892 -14.32 -39.68 -16.93
CA GLY A 892 -14.13 -41.08 -16.53
C GLY A 892 -13.50 -41.30 -15.14
N LEU A 893 -12.99 -40.26 -14.47
CA LEU A 893 -12.36 -40.44 -13.14
C LEU A 893 -13.39 -40.83 -12.07
N ARG A 894 -13.07 -41.86 -11.27
CA ARG A 894 -13.93 -42.41 -10.21
C ARG A 894 -13.19 -42.55 -8.89
N THR A 895 -13.92 -42.42 -7.79
CA THR A 895 -13.43 -42.77 -6.45
C THR A 895 -13.33 -44.29 -6.30
N PRO A 896 -12.62 -44.83 -5.27
CA PRO A 896 -12.60 -46.27 -4.99
C PRO A 896 -13.98 -46.90 -4.79
N SER A 897 -15.00 -46.10 -4.46
CA SER A 897 -16.40 -46.55 -4.34
C SER A 897 -17.19 -46.53 -5.65
N GLY A 898 -16.55 -46.18 -6.77
CA GLY A 898 -17.17 -46.11 -8.10
C GLY A 898 -17.97 -44.84 -8.39
N LYS A 899 -17.99 -43.86 -7.48
CA LYS A 899 -18.64 -42.55 -7.69
C LYS A 899 -17.78 -41.63 -8.57
N LEU A 900 -18.39 -40.62 -9.20
CA LEU A 900 -17.65 -39.52 -9.83
C LEU A 900 -16.69 -38.88 -8.83
N TRP A 901 -15.55 -38.37 -9.31
CA TRP A 901 -14.60 -37.63 -8.48
C TRP A 901 -15.12 -36.21 -8.18
N ALA A 902 -16.16 -36.18 -7.38
CA ALA A 902 -16.87 -35.00 -6.90
C ALA A 902 -17.18 -35.20 -5.40
N ASP A 903 -17.82 -34.23 -4.76
CA ASP A 903 -18.18 -34.26 -3.35
C ASP A 903 -16.96 -34.52 -2.44
N LEU A 904 -15.96 -33.65 -2.53
CA LEU A 904 -14.75 -33.75 -1.74
C LEU A 904 -14.95 -33.19 -0.32
N CYS A 905 -14.01 -33.51 0.56
CA CYS A 905 -13.95 -32.88 1.87
C CYS A 905 -13.75 -31.37 1.77
N VAL A 906 -14.27 -30.64 2.76
CA VAL A 906 -14.16 -29.18 2.86
C VAL A 906 -13.22 -28.86 4.00
N LYS A 907 -12.20 -28.05 3.74
CA LYS A 907 -11.31 -27.58 4.80
C LYS A 907 -11.88 -26.31 5.41
N GLU A 908 -12.18 -26.37 6.69
CA GLU A 908 -12.73 -25.23 7.43
C GLU A 908 -11.65 -24.61 8.32
N THR A 909 -11.50 -23.29 8.26
CA THR A 909 -10.55 -22.52 9.07
C THR A 909 -11.32 -21.44 9.81
N TRP A 910 -11.31 -21.51 11.14
CA TRP A 910 -11.94 -20.50 11.99
C TRP A 910 -10.99 -19.34 12.25
N VAL A 911 -11.42 -18.14 11.90
CA VAL A 911 -10.73 -16.87 12.19
C VAL A 911 -11.48 -16.21 13.35
N ALA A 912 -10.95 -16.40 14.56
CA ALA A 912 -11.60 -15.97 15.79
C ALA A 912 -11.72 -14.45 15.89
N GLU A 913 -10.79 -13.71 15.28
CA GLU A 913 -10.69 -12.25 15.37
C GLU A 913 -11.91 -11.52 14.79
N ASN A 914 -12.60 -12.13 13.83
CA ASN A 914 -13.73 -11.54 13.12
C ASN A 914 -14.92 -12.49 12.98
N ASN A 915 -14.99 -13.54 13.82
CA ASN A 915 -16.01 -14.58 13.76
C ASN A 915 -16.27 -15.10 12.33
N THR A 916 -15.21 -15.37 11.57
CA THR A 916 -15.31 -15.85 10.19
C THR A 916 -14.87 -17.29 10.07
N LEU A 917 -15.75 -18.14 9.53
CA LEU A 917 -15.43 -19.47 9.08
C LEU A 917 -15.06 -19.41 7.59
N VAL A 918 -13.78 -19.60 7.28
CA VAL A 918 -13.31 -19.74 5.90
C VAL A 918 -13.43 -21.21 5.51
N ARG A 919 -14.21 -21.50 4.46
CA ARG A 919 -14.42 -22.85 3.94
C ARG A 919 -13.76 -22.94 2.58
N HIS A 920 -12.67 -23.70 2.52
CA HIS A 920 -11.95 -23.98 1.29
C HIS A 920 -12.57 -25.23 0.63
N ILE A 921 -13.33 -25.00 -0.43
CA ILE A 921 -14.11 -25.99 -1.15
C ILE A 921 -13.41 -26.26 -2.48
N VAL A 922 -13.02 -27.51 -2.75
CA VAL A 922 -12.44 -27.90 -4.04
C VAL A 922 -13.42 -28.84 -4.73
N THR A 923 -13.77 -28.58 -5.99
CA THR A 923 -14.81 -29.37 -6.69
C THR A 923 -14.29 -30.62 -7.38
N GLY A 924 -12.98 -30.79 -7.49
CA GLY A 924 -12.37 -31.94 -8.15
C GLY A 924 -10.85 -32.05 -7.94
N PRO A 925 -10.18 -32.89 -8.75
CA PRO A 925 -8.74 -33.15 -8.62
C PRO A 925 -7.89 -31.96 -9.11
N GLU A 926 -6.66 -31.86 -8.61
CA GLU A 926 -5.73 -30.75 -8.79
C GLU A 926 -4.34 -31.25 -9.28
N ASP A 927 -3.55 -30.33 -9.83
CA ASP A 927 -2.14 -30.47 -10.23
C ASP A 927 -1.72 -31.80 -10.88
N ALA A 928 -2.48 -32.26 -11.88
CA ALA A 928 -2.18 -33.48 -12.62
C ALA A 928 -0.74 -33.51 -13.18
N LYS A 929 -0.15 -34.71 -13.15
CA LYS A 929 1.11 -35.09 -13.77
C LYS A 929 0.87 -36.35 -14.57
N VAL A 930 1.65 -36.53 -15.63
CA VAL A 930 1.50 -37.66 -16.55
C VAL A 930 2.82 -38.40 -16.66
N VAL A 931 2.77 -39.73 -16.51
CA VAL A 931 3.92 -40.62 -16.57
C VAL A 931 3.58 -41.91 -17.33
N GLY A 932 4.59 -42.51 -17.97
CA GLY A 932 4.44 -43.79 -18.66
C GLY A 932 4.21 -44.92 -17.67
N GLY A 933 3.08 -45.61 -17.82
CA GLY A 933 2.74 -46.80 -17.07
C GLY A 933 3.32 -48.09 -17.68
N VAL A 934 3.08 -49.20 -17.00
CA VAL A 934 3.49 -50.53 -17.46
C VAL A 934 2.72 -50.89 -18.74
N ASN A 935 3.37 -51.53 -19.70
CA ASN A 935 2.79 -51.98 -20.98
C ASN A 935 2.24 -50.84 -21.88
N GLY A 936 2.83 -49.64 -21.80
CA GLY A 936 2.42 -48.51 -22.64
C GLY A 936 1.11 -47.85 -22.22
N SER A 937 0.58 -48.19 -21.03
CA SER A 937 -0.49 -47.42 -20.39
C SER A 937 0.03 -46.03 -19.96
N VAL A 938 -0.88 -45.09 -19.70
CA VAL A 938 -0.54 -43.78 -19.15
C VAL A 938 -1.08 -43.72 -17.73
N THR A 939 -0.26 -43.30 -16.77
CA THR A 939 -0.70 -43.05 -15.40
C THR A 939 -0.75 -41.55 -15.16
N VAL A 940 -1.86 -41.08 -14.61
CA VAL A 940 -2.01 -39.70 -14.15
C VAL A 940 -1.91 -39.69 -12.64
N SER A 941 -0.95 -38.95 -12.10
CA SER A 941 -0.91 -38.65 -10.66
C SER A 941 -1.42 -37.24 -10.42
N PHE A 942 -2.18 -37.04 -9.35
CA PHE A 942 -2.80 -35.75 -9.04
C PHE A 942 -2.97 -35.61 -7.53
N ASN A 943 -3.15 -34.39 -7.03
CA ASN A 943 -3.54 -34.18 -5.64
C ASN A 943 -5.03 -33.82 -5.58
N SER A 944 -5.69 -34.10 -4.46
CA SER A 944 -7.10 -33.76 -4.26
C SER A 944 -7.43 -33.77 -2.77
N LEU A 945 -8.46 -33.02 -2.35
CA LEU A 945 -9.07 -33.29 -1.06
C LEU A 945 -9.73 -34.67 -1.10
N PRO A 946 -9.73 -35.45 0.00
CA PRO A 946 -10.30 -36.78 -0.01
C PRO A 946 -11.78 -36.77 -0.43
N PRO A 947 -12.22 -37.74 -1.26
CA PRO A 947 -13.63 -37.92 -1.51
C PRO A 947 -14.39 -38.19 -0.22
N LYS A 948 -15.59 -37.60 -0.07
CA LYS A 948 -16.41 -37.79 1.11
C LYS A 948 -16.82 -39.26 1.27
N GLY A 949 -16.40 -39.88 2.37
CA GLY A 949 -16.77 -41.25 2.70
C GLY A 949 -18.25 -41.38 3.08
N ALA A 950 -18.74 -42.61 3.23
CA ALA A 950 -20.12 -42.86 3.66
C ALA A 950 -20.46 -42.25 5.04
N ARG A 951 -19.45 -42.04 5.89
CA ARG A 951 -19.56 -41.40 7.22
C ARG A 951 -19.16 -39.91 7.21
N GLY A 952 -18.96 -39.30 6.04
CA GLY A 952 -18.41 -37.95 5.93
C GLY A 952 -16.88 -37.92 5.85
N CYS A 953 -16.30 -36.77 6.18
CA CYS A 953 -14.86 -36.55 6.26
C CYS A 953 -14.36 -36.90 7.66
N ALA A 954 -13.24 -37.61 7.75
CA ALA A 954 -12.62 -37.87 9.04
C ALA A 954 -11.89 -36.59 9.50
N ALA A 955 -12.11 -36.19 10.75
CA ALA A 955 -11.48 -35.00 11.32
C ALA A 955 -9.95 -35.06 11.16
N GLY A 956 -9.36 -33.98 10.66
CA GLY A 956 -7.93 -33.86 10.39
C GLY A 956 -7.51 -34.38 9.03
N THR A 957 -8.39 -35.04 8.28
CA THR A 957 -8.11 -35.52 6.91
C THR A 957 -8.58 -34.57 5.83
N GLU A 958 -9.07 -33.38 6.19
CA GLU A 958 -9.49 -32.32 5.26
C GLU A 958 -8.29 -31.57 4.66
N VAL A 959 -7.26 -32.32 4.26
CA VAL A 959 -6.02 -31.85 3.66
C VAL A 959 -5.81 -32.51 2.30
N SER A 960 -5.07 -31.87 1.40
CA SER A 960 -4.80 -32.46 0.09
C SER A 960 -4.03 -33.77 0.24
N GLN A 961 -4.35 -34.76 -0.59
CA GLN A 961 -3.74 -36.08 -0.62
C GLN A 961 -3.30 -36.41 -2.05
N MET A 962 -2.28 -37.24 -2.21
CA MET A 962 -1.80 -37.69 -3.52
C MET A 962 -2.53 -38.95 -4.00
N TYR A 963 -2.87 -38.98 -5.28
CA TYR A 963 -3.58 -40.05 -5.95
C TYR A 963 -2.93 -40.43 -7.27
N ILE A 964 -3.17 -41.66 -7.72
CA ILE A 964 -2.84 -42.16 -9.06
C ILE A 964 -4.06 -42.78 -9.71
N ALA A 965 -4.17 -42.68 -11.03
CA ALA A 965 -5.18 -43.36 -11.82
C ALA A 965 -4.59 -43.77 -13.19
N GLY A 966 -4.82 -45.03 -13.57
CA GLY A 966 -4.43 -45.55 -14.87
C GLY A 966 -5.44 -45.16 -15.95
N VAL A 967 -4.96 -44.57 -17.05
CA VAL A 967 -5.77 -44.18 -18.21
C VAL A 967 -5.45 -45.10 -19.39
N THR A 968 -6.40 -45.96 -19.73
CA THR A 968 -6.30 -46.79 -20.93
C THR A 968 -6.73 -45.99 -22.16
N ALA A 969 -5.88 -45.93 -23.18
CA ALA A 969 -6.16 -45.31 -24.48
C ALA A 969 -6.51 -43.81 -24.48
N LEU A 970 -6.18 -43.06 -23.41
CA LEU A 970 -6.43 -41.61 -23.29
C LEU A 970 -7.89 -41.21 -23.57
N ASN A 971 -8.83 -42.11 -23.31
CA ASN A 971 -10.25 -41.83 -23.46
C ASN A 971 -10.71 -40.99 -22.26
N PRO A 972 -11.13 -39.72 -22.43
CA PRO A 972 -11.60 -38.89 -21.32
C PRO A 972 -12.84 -39.46 -20.63
N ASN A 973 -13.59 -40.34 -21.31
CA ASN A 973 -14.74 -41.06 -20.75
C ASN A 973 -14.39 -42.45 -20.21
N GLY A 974 -13.15 -42.90 -20.40
CA GLY A 974 -12.67 -44.19 -19.92
C GLY A 974 -12.65 -44.21 -18.39
N VAL A 975 -13.32 -45.21 -17.81
CA VAL A 975 -13.40 -45.35 -16.35
C VAL A 975 -12.02 -45.61 -15.78
N ALA A 976 -11.58 -44.74 -14.88
CA ALA A 976 -10.32 -44.86 -14.17
C ALA A 976 -10.56 -44.60 -12.68
N VAL A 977 -10.07 -45.49 -11.82
CA VAL A 977 -10.22 -45.36 -10.37
C VAL A 977 -9.00 -44.64 -9.82
N GLY A 978 -9.22 -43.57 -9.06
CA GLY A 978 -8.16 -42.87 -8.33
C GLY A 978 -7.84 -43.57 -7.01
N HIS A 979 -6.59 -44.00 -6.88
CA HIS A 979 -6.04 -44.69 -5.71
C HIS A 979 -5.15 -43.74 -4.91
N ARG A 980 -5.40 -43.61 -3.59
CA ARG A 980 -4.58 -42.78 -2.70
C ARG A 980 -3.22 -43.44 -2.52
N LEU A 981 -2.14 -42.66 -2.53
CA LEU A 981 -0.81 -43.14 -2.17
C LEU A 981 -0.69 -43.27 -0.63
N GLU A 982 -0.60 -44.50 -0.13
CA GLU A 982 -0.70 -44.82 1.31
C GLU A 982 0.50 -44.37 2.16
N CYS A 983 1.65 -44.15 1.53
CA CYS A 983 2.89 -43.71 2.15
C CYS A 983 2.88 -42.21 2.53
N GLY A 984 1.87 -41.46 2.07
CA GLY A 984 1.64 -40.08 2.50
C GLY A 984 0.92 -40.03 3.84
N LEU A 985 1.17 -38.96 4.60
CA LEU A 985 0.49 -38.72 5.86
C LEU A 985 -0.95 -38.26 5.61
N THR A 986 -1.90 -38.77 6.38
CA THR A 986 -3.33 -38.47 6.21
C THR A 986 -3.73 -37.09 6.73
N ASP A 987 -2.94 -36.53 7.64
CA ASP A 987 -3.17 -35.28 8.37
C ASP A 987 -2.27 -34.13 7.91
N VAL A 988 -1.41 -34.39 6.92
CA VAL A 988 -0.56 -33.39 6.28
C VAL A 988 -0.99 -33.22 4.84
N ALA A 989 -0.99 -31.98 4.35
CA ALA A 989 -1.27 -31.71 2.94
C ALA A 989 -0.15 -32.29 2.07
N GLU A 990 -0.46 -33.41 1.41
CA GLU A 990 0.40 -34.08 0.45
C GLU A 990 0.19 -33.47 -0.93
N LYS A 991 1.24 -32.89 -1.48
CA LYS A 991 1.31 -32.29 -2.81
C LYS A 991 2.74 -32.40 -3.33
N ASN A 992 2.96 -32.09 -4.61
CA ASN A 992 4.30 -31.88 -5.16
C ASN A 992 5.19 -33.14 -5.23
N TRP A 993 4.62 -34.34 -5.19
CA TRP A 993 5.40 -35.57 -5.40
C TRP A 993 5.77 -35.70 -6.88
N ILE A 994 6.98 -36.20 -7.15
CA ILE A 994 7.54 -36.28 -8.52
C ILE A 994 7.48 -37.73 -9.01
N PRO A 995 6.52 -38.12 -9.86
CA PRO A 995 6.46 -39.48 -10.42
C PRO A 995 7.62 -39.73 -11.40
N PHE A 996 8.12 -40.96 -11.42
CA PHE A 996 9.07 -41.45 -12.42
C PHE A 996 9.01 -42.97 -12.54
N THR A 997 9.48 -43.50 -13.67
CA THR A 997 9.52 -44.95 -13.91
C THR A 997 10.95 -45.46 -13.80
N HIS A 998 11.15 -46.51 -13.00
CA HIS A 998 12.43 -47.20 -12.80
C HIS A 998 12.16 -48.71 -12.77
N ASP A 999 12.90 -49.48 -13.58
CA ASP A 999 12.72 -50.93 -13.76
C ASP A 999 11.27 -51.36 -14.02
N GLY A 1000 10.56 -50.58 -14.85
CA GLY A 1000 9.15 -50.84 -15.19
C GLY A 1000 8.17 -50.63 -14.03
N ARG A 1001 8.60 -50.03 -12.90
CA ARG A 1001 7.75 -49.72 -11.74
C ARG A 1001 7.65 -48.22 -11.54
N LEU A 1002 6.48 -47.79 -11.07
CA LEU A 1002 6.23 -46.39 -10.71
C LEU A 1002 6.87 -46.07 -9.37
N HIS A 1003 7.67 -45.01 -9.36
CA HIS A 1003 8.30 -44.45 -8.18
C HIS A 1003 7.90 -42.98 -8.03
N PHE A 1004 8.04 -42.45 -6.82
CA PHE A 1004 7.86 -41.05 -6.54
C PHE A 1004 9.03 -40.52 -5.71
N VAL A 1005 9.49 -39.32 -6.04
CA VAL A 1005 10.22 -38.50 -5.06
C VAL A 1005 9.15 -37.88 -4.16
N TYR A 1006 9.02 -38.41 -2.95
CA TYR A 1006 8.10 -37.95 -1.91
C TYR A 1006 8.49 -36.56 -1.40
N SER A 1007 9.79 -36.37 -1.15
CA SER A 1007 10.36 -35.08 -0.78
C SER A 1007 11.74 -34.93 -1.43
N PRO A 1008 12.11 -33.77 -1.99
CA PRO A 1008 13.47 -33.52 -2.43
C PRO A 1008 14.46 -33.31 -1.28
N LEU A 1009 13.99 -32.92 -0.09
CA LEU A 1009 14.84 -32.66 1.07
C LEU A 1009 14.16 -33.02 2.41
N PRO A 1010 14.62 -34.08 3.11
CA PRO A 1010 15.57 -35.09 2.63
C PRO A 1010 15.06 -35.73 1.33
N HIS A 1011 15.96 -36.21 0.48
CA HIS A 1011 15.57 -36.80 -0.80
C HIS A 1011 15.02 -38.22 -0.56
N VAL A 1012 13.70 -38.33 -0.47
CA VAL A 1012 12.97 -39.55 -0.13
C VAL A 1012 12.29 -40.10 -1.37
N VAL A 1013 12.58 -41.36 -1.69
CA VAL A 1013 11.97 -42.08 -2.82
C VAL A 1013 11.10 -43.21 -2.30
N VAL A 1014 9.89 -43.31 -2.85
CA VAL A 1014 8.92 -44.38 -2.57
C VAL A 1014 8.59 -45.13 -3.87
N ALA A 1015 8.36 -46.44 -3.78
CA ALA A 1015 7.84 -47.23 -4.89
C ALA A 1015 6.33 -47.40 -4.72
N ALA A 1016 5.55 -47.14 -5.77
CA ALA A 1016 4.09 -47.23 -5.73
C ALA A 1016 3.57 -48.33 -6.65
N GLN A 1017 2.56 -49.04 -6.17
CA GLN A 1017 1.80 -50.03 -6.94
C GLN A 1017 0.57 -49.37 -7.58
N PRO A 1018 -0.02 -49.98 -8.63
CA PRO A 1018 -1.21 -49.43 -9.29
C PRO A 1018 -2.44 -49.24 -8.39
N ASP A 1019 -2.51 -49.96 -7.26
CA ASP A 1019 -3.61 -49.89 -6.29
C ASP A 1019 -3.44 -48.78 -5.23
N GLY A 1020 -2.33 -48.02 -5.29
CA GLY A 1020 -2.01 -46.93 -4.37
C GLY A 1020 -1.15 -47.35 -3.18
N THR A 1021 -0.93 -48.66 -2.96
CA THR A 1021 0.02 -49.11 -1.94
C THR A 1021 1.43 -48.64 -2.31
N CYS A 1022 2.19 -48.13 -1.33
CA CYS A 1022 3.56 -47.71 -1.58
C CYS A 1022 4.51 -47.98 -0.41
N GLU A 1023 5.77 -48.21 -0.74
CA GLU A 1023 6.84 -48.57 0.19
C GLU A 1023 7.97 -47.52 0.12
N ARG A 1024 8.46 -47.07 1.28
CA ARG A 1024 9.62 -46.17 1.35
C ARG A 1024 10.88 -46.94 1.06
N MET A 1025 11.52 -46.62 -0.07
CA MET A 1025 12.69 -47.36 -0.56
C MET A 1025 13.99 -46.76 -0.03
N HIS A 1026 14.18 -45.45 -0.24
CA HIS A 1026 15.46 -44.80 0.03
C HIS A 1026 15.28 -43.38 0.58
N SER A 1027 16.29 -42.93 1.32
CA SER A 1027 16.38 -41.58 1.86
C SER A 1027 17.82 -41.13 1.80
N THR A 1028 18.10 -40.08 1.04
CA THR A 1028 19.45 -39.48 0.95
C THR A 1028 19.40 -38.02 1.37
N SER A 1029 20.59 -37.42 1.54
CA SER A 1029 20.72 -36.00 1.85
C SER A 1029 21.56 -35.32 0.78
N PHE A 1030 21.22 -34.07 0.46
CA PHE A 1030 22.00 -33.22 -0.42
C PHE A 1030 22.47 -32.01 0.39
N GLN A 1031 23.71 -32.06 0.85
CA GLN A 1031 24.30 -31.06 1.75
C GLN A 1031 24.12 -29.60 1.28
N PRO A 1032 24.25 -29.28 -0.02
CA PRO A 1032 24.08 -27.90 -0.48
C PRO A 1032 22.68 -27.33 -0.21
N LEU A 1033 21.62 -28.10 -0.46
CA LEU A 1033 20.25 -27.65 -0.14
C LEU A 1033 19.96 -27.65 1.37
N GLN A 1034 20.56 -28.58 2.14
CA GLN A 1034 20.45 -28.53 3.61
C GLN A 1034 21.09 -27.28 4.19
N LYS A 1035 22.26 -26.89 3.66
CA LYS A 1035 22.94 -25.66 4.04
C LYS A 1035 22.08 -24.44 3.73
N LEU A 1036 21.49 -24.38 2.53
CA LEU A 1036 20.59 -23.31 2.13
C LEU A 1036 19.40 -23.14 3.10
N LEU A 1037 18.74 -24.23 3.49
CA LEU A 1037 17.62 -24.17 4.44
C LEU A 1037 18.06 -23.80 5.86
N ARG A 1038 19.23 -24.25 6.31
CA ARG A 1038 19.78 -23.85 7.62
C ARG A 1038 20.06 -22.36 7.68
N GLU A 1039 20.60 -21.79 6.60
CA GLU A 1039 20.88 -20.35 6.49
C GLU A 1039 19.60 -19.53 6.26
N ASN A 1040 18.55 -20.15 5.70
CA ASN A 1040 17.30 -19.48 5.35
C ASN A 1040 16.07 -20.29 5.79
N PRO A 1041 15.72 -20.30 7.10
CA PRO A 1041 14.64 -21.12 7.64
C PRO A 1041 13.24 -20.77 7.13
N SER A 1042 13.07 -19.64 6.44
CA SER A 1042 11.81 -19.26 5.79
C SER A 1042 11.59 -19.93 4.43
N LEU A 1043 12.59 -20.64 3.90
CA LEU A 1043 12.49 -21.36 2.64
C LEU A 1043 11.95 -22.77 2.85
N GLU A 1044 11.19 -23.26 1.87
CA GLU A 1044 10.76 -24.65 1.79
C GLU A 1044 11.11 -25.24 0.43
N VAL A 1045 11.85 -26.35 0.42
CA VAL A 1045 12.13 -27.11 -0.81
C VAL A 1045 11.02 -28.12 -1.03
N ARG A 1046 10.41 -28.09 -2.21
CA ARG A 1046 9.32 -28.98 -2.60
C ARG A 1046 9.54 -29.49 -4.03
N GLY A 1047 8.98 -30.64 -4.35
CA GLY A 1047 9.10 -31.21 -5.69
C GLY A 1047 8.21 -30.49 -6.71
N SER A 1048 8.39 -30.79 -8.00
CA SER A 1048 7.36 -30.57 -8.99
C SER A 1048 7.57 -31.40 -10.27
N GLY A 1049 6.55 -31.44 -11.13
CA GLY A 1049 6.59 -32.15 -12.39
C GLY A 1049 6.73 -33.66 -12.21
N GLN A 1050 7.21 -34.32 -13.26
CA GLN A 1050 7.65 -35.72 -13.30
C GLN A 1050 9.17 -35.77 -13.53
N ALA A 1051 9.81 -36.91 -13.27
CA ALA A 1051 11.23 -37.08 -13.61
C ALA A 1051 11.42 -37.86 -14.92
N MET A 1052 12.41 -37.46 -15.71
CA MET A 1052 12.74 -38.05 -17.01
C MET A 1052 14.13 -38.68 -16.97
N LEU A 1053 14.26 -39.92 -17.42
CA LEU A 1053 15.57 -40.58 -17.53
C LEU A 1053 16.34 -40.01 -18.72
N ILE A 1054 17.56 -39.58 -18.48
CA ILE A 1054 18.53 -39.16 -19.50
C ILE A 1054 19.63 -40.21 -19.53
N ASN A 1055 19.74 -40.91 -20.66
CA ASN A 1055 20.79 -41.91 -20.89
C ASN A 1055 21.81 -41.46 -21.96
N ASP A 1056 21.62 -40.27 -22.55
CA ASP A 1056 22.57 -39.70 -23.50
C ASP A 1056 23.66 -38.91 -22.78
N THR A 1057 24.77 -39.59 -22.51
CA THR A 1057 25.96 -39.00 -21.88
C THR A 1057 26.63 -37.91 -22.73
N GLN A 1058 26.44 -37.92 -24.06
CA GLN A 1058 27.02 -36.90 -24.94
C GLN A 1058 26.21 -35.61 -24.92
N ALA A 1059 24.90 -35.70 -24.70
CA ALA A 1059 24.02 -34.53 -24.58
C ALA A 1059 24.18 -33.78 -23.25
N THR A 1060 24.84 -34.38 -22.26
CA THR A 1060 25.05 -33.82 -20.92
C THR A 1060 26.52 -33.86 -20.49
N PRO A 1061 27.43 -33.16 -21.20
CA PRO A 1061 28.87 -33.20 -20.92
C PRO A 1061 29.26 -32.79 -19.50
N GLN A 1062 28.47 -31.96 -18.80
CA GLN A 1062 28.70 -31.60 -17.39
C GLN A 1062 28.35 -32.72 -16.40
N LEU A 1063 27.58 -33.74 -16.84
CA LEU A 1063 27.28 -34.93 -16.07
C LEU A 1063 27.21 -36.16 -17.00
N PRO A 1064 28.36 -36.65 -17.52
CA PRO A 1064 28.42 -37.63 -18.60
C PRO A 1064 28.14 -39.06 -18.10
N ARG A 1065 26.95 -39.26 -17.51
CA ARG A 1065 26.42 -40.53 -17.01
C ARG A 1065 24.89 -40.50 -17.04
N ALA A 1066 24.27 -41.68 -17.06
CA ALA A 1066 22.83 -41.77 -16.93
C ALA A 1066 22.34 -41.13 -15.62
N HIS A 1067 21.20 -40.41 -15.68
CA HIS A 1067 20.59 -39.75 -14.53
C HIS A 1067 19.12 -39.43 -14.79
N TYR A 1068 18.34 -39.26 -13.72
CA TYR A 1068 17.01 -38.65 -13.84
C TYR A 1068 17.13 -37.13 -13.78
N LEU A 1069 16.38 -36.43 -14.62
CA LEU A 1069 16.13 -35.00 -14.56
C LEU A 1069 14.75 -34.77 -13.93
N ALA A 1070 14.66 -33.89 -12.94
CA ALA A 1070 13.43 -33.53 -12.25
C ALA A 1070 13.39 -32.02 -11.95
N LEU A 1071 12.26 -31.56 -11.41
CA LEU A 1071 12.05 -30.17 -11.01
C LEU A 1071 11.81 -30.08 -9.50
N LEU A 1072 12.33 -29.02 -8.89
CA LEU A 1072 11.98 -28.61 -7.54
C LEU A 1072 11.65 -27.12 -7.54
N HIS A 1073 10.92 -26.68 -6.54
CA HIS A 1073 10.73 -25.26 -6.26
C HIS A 1073 11.08 -24.96 -4.81
N ILE A 1074 11.54 -23.73 -4.61
CA ILE A 1074 11.80 -23.15 -3.31
C ILE A 1074 10.72 -22.11 -3.07
N PHE A 1075 9.89 -22.36 -2.06
CA PHE A 1075 8.86 -21.43 -1.62
C PHE A 1075 9.40 -20.57 -0.47
N ASN A 1076 9.37 -19.25 -0.63
CA ASN A 1076 9.76 -18.33 0.43
C ASN A 1076 8.53 -17.88 1.21
N LYS A 1077 8.38 -18.38 2.45
CA LYS A 1077 7.26 -18.05 3.34
C LYS A 1077 7.11 -16.55 3.64
N ARG A 1078 8.21 -15.78 3.55
CA ARG A 1078 8.20 -14.34 3.87
C ARG A 1078 7.58 -13.51 2.76
N THR A 1079 7.91 -13.86 1.51
CA THR A 1079 7.53 -13.08 0.32
C THR A 1079 6.40 -13.73 -0.46
N SER A 1080 6.03 -14.97 -0.13
CA SER A 1080 5.10 -15.80 -0.90
C SER A 1080 5.53 -15.99 -2.36
N THR A 1081 6.83 -16.00 -2.62
CA THR A 1081 7.41 -16.18 -3.95
C THR A 1081 7.91 -17.59 -4.18
N TYR A 1082 7.91 -18.01 -5.44
CA TYR A 1082 8.35 -19.33 -5.89
C TYR A 1082 9.55 -19.18 -6.83
N SER A 1083 10.63 -19.88 -6.52
CA SER A 1083 11.79 -20.03 -7.40
C SER A 1083 11.92 -21.48 -7.85
N HIS A 1084 12.20 -21.73 -9.13
CA HIS A 1084 12.14 -23.07 -9.72
C HIS A 1084 13.51 -23.50 -10.20
N PHE A 1085 13.83 -24.77 -10.02
CA PHE A 1085 15.14 -25.32 -10.37
C PHE A 1085 14.94 -26.69 -11.02
N ALA A 1086 15.78 -27.00 -12.00
CA ALA A 1086 15.98 -28.37 -12.43
C ALA A 1086 16.99 -29.02 -11.49
N TYR A 1087 16.86 -30.32 -11.24
CA TYR A 1087 17.87 -31.09 -10.53
C TYR A 1087 18.00 -32.48 -11.11
N ARG A 1088 19.17 -33.09 -10.89
CA ARG A 1088 19.54 -34.40 -11.41
C ARG A 1088 19.82 -35.34 -10.26
N PHE A 1089 19.35 -36.57 -10.35
CA PHE A 1089 19.62 -37.61 -9.36
C PHE A 1089 20.02 -38.94 -10.00
N SER A 1090 20.74 -39.76 -9.23
CA SER A 1090 21.25 -41.07 -9.66
C SER A 1090 20.12 -41.96 -10.19
N PRO A 1091 20.31 -42.65 -11.32
CA PRO A 1091 19.31 -43.59 -11.84
C PRO A 1091 19.23 -44.86 -10.98
N GLU A 1092 20.30 -45.16 -10.26
CA GLU A 1092 20.39 -46.30 -9.35
C GLU A 1092 20.14 -45.87 -7.90
N PRO A 1093 19.55 -46.75 -7.07
CA PRO A 1093 19.52 -46.61 -5.62
C PRO A 1093 20.89 -46.22 -5.02
N PRO A 1094 20.94 -45.32 -4.02
CA PRO A 1094 19.81 -44.78 -3.27
C PRO A 1094 19.21 -43.49 -3.89
N PHE A 1095 19.31 -43.31 -5.22
CA PHE A 1095 18.77 -42.15 -5.94
C PHE A 1095 19.30 -40.82 -5.41
N SER A 1096 20.61 -40.72 -5.15
CA SER A 1096 21.20 -39.50 -4.59
C SER A 1096 21.09 -38.32 -5.57
N ILE A 1097 20.73 -37.13 -5.07
CA ILE A 1097 20.84 -35.89 -5.86
C ILE A 1097 22.30 -35.67 -6.24
N LEU A 1098 22.54 -35.47 -7.53
CA LEU A 1098 23.86 -35.29 -8.13
C LEU A 1098 24.16 -33.82 -8.39
N GLN A 1099 23.15 -33.06 -8.84
CA GLN A 1099 23.29 -31.68 -9.29
C GLN A 1099 21.96 -30.95 -9.18
N VAL A 1100 21.99 -29.63 -8.94
CA VAL A 1100 20.86 -28.71 -9.07
C VAL A 1100 21.28 -27.62 -10.08
N SER A 1101 20.36 -27.09 -10.88
CA SER A 1101 20.62 -26.03 -11.86
C SER A 1101 20.61 -24.65 -11.21
N GLU A 1102 20.87 -23.61 -12.02
CA GLU A 1102 20.43 -22.25 -11.70
C GLU A 1102 18.88 -22.14 -11.72
N GLU A 1103 18.36 -21.01 -11.23
CA GLU A 1103 16.92 -20.73 -11.27
C GLU A 1103 16.41 -20.68 -12.71
N LEU A 1104 15.31 -21.39 -12.97
CA LEU A 1104 14.64 -21.40 -14.26
C LEU A 1104 13.92 -20.06 -14.46
N PRO A 1105 14.12 -19.36 -15.59
CA PRO A 1105 13.56 -18.04 -15.84
C PRO A 1105 12.09 -18.10 -16.27
N LEU A 1106 11.24 -18.67 -15.42
CA LEU A 1106 9.80 -18.78 -15.65
C LEU A 1106 9.12 -17.40 -15.52
N LEU A 1107 8.09 -17.17 -16.32
CA LEU A 1107 7.37 -15.91 -16.32
C LEU A 1107 6.21 -15.95 -15.32
N ALA A 1108 6.36 -15.24 -14.20
CA ALA A 1108 5.32 -15.12 -13.19
C ALA A 1108 4.19 -14.17 -13.65
N ALA A 1109 2.96 -14.46 -13.21
CA ALA A 1109 1.81 -13.55 -13.36
C ALA A 1109 1.15 -13.30 -12.00
N PRO A 1110 0.50 -12.13 -11.80
CA PRO A 1110 -0.34 -11.91 -10.63
C PRO A 1110 -1.50 -12.92 -10.63
N PRO A 1111 -1.89 -13.45 -9.46
CA PRO A 1111 -3.02 -14.35 -9.35
C PRO A 1111 -4.33 -13.72 -9.82
N SER A 1112 -5.32 -14.56 -10.06
CA SER A 1112 -6.70 -14.13 -10.33
C SER A 1112 -7.32 -13.38 -9.15
N ASP A 1113 -6.89 -13.69 -7.91
CA ASP A 1113 -7.19 -12.88 -6.74
C ASP A 1113 -6.27 -11.64 -6.66
N ARG A 1114 -6.84 -10.45 -6.46
CA ARG A 1114 -6.11 -9.17 -6.65
C ARG A 1114 -5.03 -8.88 -5.60
N PHE A 1115 -4.81 -9.78 -4.65
CA PHE A 1115 -3.99 -9.54 -3.46
C PHE A 1115 -2.77 -10.45 -3.31
N GLY A 1116 -2.56 -11.43 -4.21
CA GLY A 1116 -1.39 -12.29 -4.17
C GLY A 1116 -0.17 -11.73 -4.92
N SER A 1117 1.02 -12.14 -4.49
CA SER A 1117 2.28 -11.90 -5.22
C SER A 1117 2.27 -12.64 -6.55
N SER A 1118 2.86 -12.06 -7.59
CA SER A 1118 3.01 -12.77 -8.87
C SER A 1118 3.82 -14.06 -8.67
N PHE A 1119 3.34 -15.15 -9.26
CA PHE A 1119 4.06 -16.42 -9.23
C PHE A 1119 3.96 -17.17 -10.56
N ALA A 1120 4.92 -18.07 -10.77
CA ALA A 1120 4.85 -19.16 -11.71
C ALA A 1120 4.86 -20.46 -10.90
N PHE A 1121 4.35 -21.56 -11.45
CA PHE A 1121 4.34 -22.85 -10.81
C PHE A 1121 4.68 -23.94 -11.83
N ALA A 1122 5.94 -24.40 -11.84
CA ALA A 1122 6.34 -25.49 -12.71
C ALA A 1122 5.48 -26.71 -12.39
N SER A 1123 4.94 -27.37 -13.41
CA SER A 1123 3.93 -28.42 -13.24
C SER A 1123 4.23 -29.66 -14.07
N GLY A 1124 5.12 -29.61 -15.06
CA GLY A 1124 5.50 -30.78 -15.84
C GLY A 1124 6.89 -30.68 -16.45
N LEU A 1125 7.47 -31.83 -16.77
CA LEU A 1125 8.78 -31.96 -17.39
C LEU A 1125 8.73 -33.05 -18.46
N ALA A 1126 9.00 -32.69 -19.72
CA ALA A 1126 9.09 -33.65 -20.82
C ALA A 1126 10.45 -33.56 -21.50
N LEU A 1127 10.89 -34.71 -22.02
CA LEU A 1127 12.07 -34.84 -22.86
C LEU A 1127 11.61 -35.38 -24.22
N SER A 1128 12.09 -34.80 -25.32
CA SER A 1128 11.79 -35.33 -26.65
C SER A 1128 12.31 -36.77 -26.79
N PRO A 1129 11.68 -37.61 -27.63
CA PRO A 1129 12.15 -38.99 -27.85
C PRO A 1129 13.61 -39.09 -28.33
N SER A 1130 14.13 -38.05 -28.99
CA SER A 1130 15.54 -37.96 -29.40
C SER A 1130 16.50 -37.56 -28.27
N GLY A 1131 15.97 -37.16 -27.10
CA GLY A 1131 16.75 -36.67 -25.97
C GLY A 1131 17.26 -35.24 -26.09
N LYS A 1132 16.93 -34.51 -27.17
CA LYS A 1132 17.56 -33.21 -27.48
C LYS A 1132 16.83 -32.00 -26.90
N THR A 1133 15.52 -32.10 -26.67
CA THR A 1133 14.69 -30.97 -26.23
C THR A 1133 14.03 -31.26 -24.90
N VAL A 1134 14.14 -30.30 -23.99
CA VAL A 1134 13.48 -30.30 -22.68
C VAL A 1134 12.33 -29.29 -22.73
N VAL A 1135 11.17 -29.70 -22.19
CA VAL A 1135 10.01 -28.83 -22.00
C VAL A 1135 9.66 -28.80 -20.52
N VAL A 1136 9.75 -27.63 -19.92
CA VAL A 1136 9.27 -27.35 -18.56
C VAL A 1136 7.94 -26.62 -18.67
N SER A 1137 6.85 -27.34 -18.44
CA SER A 1137 5.50 -26.78 -18.51
C SER A 1137 5.07 -26.25 -17.13
N TYR A 1138 4.35 -25.14 -17.09
CA TYR A 1138 4.05 -24.43 -15.85
C TYR A 1138 2.76 -23.58 -15.93
N GLY A 1139 2.15 -23.30 -14.77
CA GLY A 1139 1.08 -22.31 -14.64
C GLY A 1139 1.62 -20.94 -14.25
N ALA A 1140 1.14 -19.86 -14.87
CA ALA A 1140 1.48 -18.48 -14.48
C ALA A 1140 0.29 -17.82 -13.78
N GLY A 1141 0.46 -17.50 -12.48
CA GLY A 1141 -0.53 -16.81 -11.64
C GLY A 1141 -1.91 -17.46 -11.64
N ASP A 1142 -2.01 -18.80 -11.76
CA ASP A 1142 -3.28 -19.52 -11.93
C ASP A 1142 -4.20 -18.98 -13.05
N ARG A 1143 -3.60 -18.40 -14.09
CA ARG A 1143 -4.31 -17.77 -15.22
C ARG A 1143 -3.95 -18.36 -16.58
N GLU A 1144 -2.73 -18.87 -16.74
CA GLU A 1144 -2.24 -19.28 -18.05
C GLU A 1144 -1.34 -20.52 -17.97
N SER A 1145 -1.52 -21.44 -18.92
CA SER A 1145 -0.61 -22.56 -19.19
C SER A 1145 0.54 -22.12 -20.10
N ARG A 1146 1.77 -22.32 -19.65
CA ARG A 1146 3.00 -21.93 -20.35
C ARG A 1146 4.00 -23.05 -20.41
N ALA A 1147 5.01 -22.90 -21.26
CA ALA A 1147 6.15 -23.78 -21.36
C ALA A 1147 7.44 -23.01 -21.59
N LEU A 1148 8.45 -23.36 -20.80
CA LEU A 1148 9.84 -23.05 -21.07
C LEU A 1148 10.46 -24.22 -21.84
N VAL A 1149 10.84 -23.97 -23.08
CA VAL A 1149 11.38 -24.95 -24.02
C VAL A 1149 12.84 -24.63 -24.30
N LEU A 1150 13.72 -25.60 -24.08
CA LEU A 1150 15.17 -25.43 -24.23
C LEU A 1150 15.83 -26.71 -24.73
N SER A 1151 17.00 -26.59 -25.36
CA SER A 1151 17.81 -27.77 -25.68
C SER A 1151 18.34 -28.42 -24.38
N LEU A 1152 18.54 -29.74 -24.38
CA LEU A 1152 19.13 -30.44 -23.24
C LEU A 1152 20.56 -29.94 -22.97
N ARG A 1153 21.31 -29.65 -24.05
CA ARG A 1153 22.62 -29.01 -23.95
C ARG A 1153 22.54 -27.66 -23.23
N ARG A 1154 21.57 -26.80 -23.58
CA ARG A 1154 21.40 -25.51 -22.93
C ARG A 1154 21.10 -25.66 -21.45
N LEU A 1155 20.28 -26.63 -21.06
CA LEU A 1155 20.02 -26.95 -19.66
C LEU A 1155 21.28 -27.49 -18.95
N ASP A 1156 22.08 -28.31 -19.63
CA ASP A 1156 23.37 -28.80 -19.10
C ASP A 1156 24.38 -27.69 -18.86
N GLU A 1157 24.36 -26.65 -19.71
CA GLU A 1157 25.11 -25.41 -19.57
C GLU A 1157 24.55 -24.44 -18.52
N MET A 1158 23.48 -24.81 -17.80
CA MET A 1158 22.97 -24.12 -16.61
C MET A 1158 23.39 -24.83 -15.29
N PRO A 1159 24.63 -25.32 -15.12
CA PRO A 1159 25.04 -25.83 -13.81
C PRO A 1159 25.03 -24.66 -12.82
N ILE A 1160 25.01 -24.95 -11.51
CA ILE A 1160 25.39 -23.98 -10.50
C ILE A 1160 26.81 -23.50 -10.86
N SER A 1161 26.89 -22.41 -11.61
CA SER A 1161 28.09 -21.63 -11.70
C SER A 1161 28.22 -21.01 -10.32
N CYS A 1162 29.07 -21.60 -9.47
CA CYS A 1162 29.53 -20.95 -8.24
C CYS A 1162 30.11 -19.53 -8.50
N LYS A 1163 30.26 -19.13 -9.76
CA LYS A 1163 30.73 -17.81 -10.18
C LYS A 1163 29.62 -16.80 -10.53
N LYS A 1164 28.34 -17.17 -10.71
CA LYS A 1164 27.34 -16.22 -11.26
C LYS A 1164 25.97 -16.13 -10.60
N SER A 1165 25.54 -17.10 -9.81
CA SER A 1165 24.29 -16.96 -9.03
C SER A 1165 24.58 -16.27 -7.70
N GLN A 1166 24.69 -14.93 -7.71
CA GLN A 1166 24.99 -14.12 -6.50
C GLN A 1166 23.83 -14.04 -5.49
N ASP A 1167 22.61 -14.48 -5.85
CA ASP A 1167 21.42 -14.37 -5.01
C ASP A 1167 21.18 -15.58 -4.08
N TRP A 1168 21.88 -16.71 -4.30
CA TRP A 1168 21.70 -17.92 -3.50
C TRP A 1168 23.06 -18.49 -3.09
N ASN A 1169 23.43 -18.31 -1.81
CA ASN A 1169 24.73 -18.67 -1.25
C ASN A 1169 24.90 -20.19 -1.04
N ILE A 1170 24.67 -21.00 -2.09
CA ILE A 1170 24.92 -22.44 -2.07
C ILE A 1170 26.43 -22.67 -2.27
N GLY A 1171 27.21 -22.52 -1.19
CA GLY A 1171 28.64 -22.84 -1.23
C GLY A 1171 28.86 -24.35 -1.43
N CYS A 1172 29.37 -24.75 -2.61
CA CYS A 1172 29.79 -26.12 -2.89
C CYS A 1172 31.33 -26.23 -2.89
N CYS A 1173 31.85 -26.92 -1.88
CA CYS A 1173 33.13 -27.62 -1.94
C CYS A 1173 32.92 -28.96 -2.65
N LEU A 1174 33.31 -29.08 -3.91
CA LEU A 1174 33.51 -30.38 -4.58
C LEU A 1174 34.79 -30.33 -5.41
N SER A 1175 35.93 -30.49 -4.74
CA SER A 1175 37.13 -31.06 -5.35
C SER A 1175 37.82 -31.97 -4.34
N PHE A 1176 37.31 -33.19 -4.14
CA PHE A 1176 38.11 -34.34 -3.67
C PHE A 1176 37.27 -35.61 -3.81
N SER A 1177 37.31 -36.26 -4.97
CA SER A 1177 37.07 -37.71 -5.07
C SER A 1177 37.70 -38.28 -6.34
N SER A 1178 39.02 -38.32 -6.36
CA SER A 1178 39.77 -39.25 -7.21
C SER A 1178 40.84 -39.95 -6.37
N GLN A 1179 40.41 -40.78 -5.42
CA GLN A 1179 41.17 -41.93 -4.89
C GLN A 1179 40.37 -42.57 -3.76
N PHE A 1180 39.51 -43.53 -4.11
CA PHE A 1180 39.20 -44.66 -3.23
C PHE A 1180 38.81 -45.84 -4.13
N GLN A 1181 39.82 -46.60 -4.54
CA GLN A 1181 39.62 -47.99 -4.93
C GLN A 1181 39.25 -48.77 -3.67
N VAL A 1182 38.10 -49.42 -3.70
CA VAL A 1182 37.70 -50.43 -2.72
C VAL A 1182 38.56 -51.66 -2.95
N SER A 1183 39.34 -52.06 -1.94
CA SER A 1183 39.96 -53.39 -1.84
C SER A 1183 39.51 -54.05 -0.53
N PRO A 1184 39.29 -55.37 -0.48
CA PRO A 1184 38.54 -56.01 0.59
C PRO A 1184 39.38 -56.22 1.86
N LYS A 1185 38.67 -56.16 3.00
CA LYS A 1185 39.17 -56.37 4.36
C LYS A 1185 39.97 -57.68 4.53
N GLN A 1186 41.20 -57.55 5.03
CA GLN A 1186 41.77 -58.47 6.02
C GLN A 1186 42.47 -57.66 7.12
N GLY A 1187 42.30 -58.08 8.37
CA GLY A 1187 42.56 -57.29 9.57
C GLY A 1187 43.99 -57.35 10.13
N GLY A 1188 44.20 -56.62 11.23
CA GLY A 1188 45.34 -56.80 12.13
C GLY A 1188 46.04 -55.50 12.56
N ARG A 1189 45.71 -55.08 13.79
CA ARG A 1189 46.49 -54.37 14.85
C ARG A 1189 47.66 -53.40 14.53
N SER A 1190 47.73 -52.43 15.47
CA SER A 1190 48.84 -51.63 16.03
C SER A 1190 49.36 -50.39 15.29
N GLU A 1191 49.17 -49.25 15.96
CA GLU A 1191 49.95 -47.99 15.91
C GLU A 1191 51.48 -48.24 16.05
N PRO A 1192 52.43 -47.30 15.72
CA PRO A 1192 52.36 -45.85 16.00
C PRO A 1192 53.11 -44.93 14.96
N PRO A 1193 53.60 -43.72 15.31
CA PRO A 1193 53.23 -42.45 14.67
C PRO A 1193 54.21 -41.99 13.57
N LEU A 1194 53.71 -41.27 12.57
CA LEU A 1194 54.55 -40.68 11.51
C LEU A 1194 54.37 -39.16 11.44
N THR A 1195 55.47 -38.51 11.82
CA THR A 1195 55.85 -37.12 11.55
C THR A 1195 55.79 -36.87 10.05
N LEU A 1196 55.17 -35.76 9.61
CA LEU A 1196 55.21 -35.35 8.21
C LEU A 1196 55.69 -33.91 8.08
N VAL A 1197 56.90 -33.86 7.53
CA VAL A 1197 57.70 -32.73 7.06
C VAL A 1197 57.04 -32.11 5.83
N TRP A 1198 57.06 -30.78 5.76
CA TRP A 1198 56.68 -29.98 4.60
C TRP A 1198 57.58 -30.26 3.39
N PRO A 1199 57.05 -30.22 2.15
CA PRO A 1199 57.84 -29.83 1.00
C PRO A 1199 57.49 -28.42 0.49
N PRO A 1200 58.45 -27.74 -0.15
CA PRO A 1200 58.41 -26.31 -0.38
C PRO A 1200 58.07 -25.95 -1.84
N GLN A 1201 57.49 -24.75 -1.98
CA GLN A 1201 57.94 -23.70 -2.89
C GLN A 1201 57.73 -23.79 -4.44
N TRP A 1202 57.06 -22.72 -4.90
CA TRP A 1202 57.24 -21.93 -6.15
C TRP A 1202 56.59 -22.49 -7.43
N GLY A 1203 55.99 -21.70 -8.32
CA GLY A 1203 55.82 -20.25 -8.38
C GLY A 1203 55.17 -19.85 -9.72
N SER A 1204 54.58 -18.65 -9.73
CA SER A 1204 54.35 -17.72 -10.86
C SER A 1204 53.60 -18.19 -12.12
N LEU A 1205 52.35 -17.70 -12.31
CA LEU A 1205 51.98 -16.63 -13.26
C LEU A 1205 50.45 -16.45 -13.36
N LEU A 1206 50.02 -15.18 -13.30
CA LEU A 1206 48.66 -14.59 -13.42
C LEU A 1206 47.77 -14.61 -12.16
#